data_AF-A0ABD2MC73-F1
#
_entry.id   AF-A0ABD2MC73-F1
#
_cell.length_a   1.000
_cell.length_b   1.000
_cell.length_c   1.000
_cell.angle_alpha   90.00
_cell.angle_beta   90.00
_cell.angle_gamma   90.00
#
_symmetry.space_group_name_H-M   'P 1'
#
loop_
_entity.id
_entity.type
_entity.pdbx_description
1 polymer ?
#
loop_
_entity_poly.entity_id
_entity_poly.type
_entity_poly.pdbx_seq_one_letter_code
_entity_poly.pdbx_strand_id
1 'polypeptide(L)'
;MLICYPGALDAEQSKFSFGMVPEKQFRVQNIAGNDVATKCAEMHHGVCKQSHDKKGKKMEGKHCKHGANWHGIRLSKPKDAENKMHLEMSFINKTYKFELSHLEFVFEFGNKQNLVTVLKDRNGNVINFLNDDENAIGKAYMARKTDNAILLSNYLGFWMLGLDILPMLNRETMHLHAFRDCGCEMHGWFLHPTENPEKASKASFADALPRIPKNCQTSANNSQLTIDGTPEIGKMLRVQFRISEEPKELSVRLLNKKGEFVMEIAMTENGTRFRPDDLDMPNLPKRVSNKTLLQRYVNKYMQFDFVLYAYFYEVRVNRRKYVHFFPWHANWWMHESETVDIATVELNGSLFPESGTAEIIEETSEQYRDEKSFLNLGMPLLAGESVVIRGQIDQNAKSVHFYLLHNTFDKNKYIGNVVLEFIIKFLADDRNEDNGENSDNLLDSPFKKALLRPGEPFELRLLLRSENEGNSFNKIATSSKVEVTLFTLRANSEVFKHVLQNNKIDNIRVKGDVTLFTTPKIKREPLHIKELNYRVRVANPPLAAGDSMIFEGKLKKNATYLSIFFLHNTLEPKNNENEIPFKIHFEFSEIHEENLMWLSSNLTKWGFPKLNDSEKENSRIFAGQEFKIEITVKEDKFELYIHGAYVINYAHRVPPWVTNLVRIEGDFKGEPRISRKRGPAVITDLSKLDSANANISLPIVLAFPVQLHFGNGDLLIIRGVVAKAKSDKNLTISVILLNGALETYRTVHSSIEHDKKVKKIGRVILDMQFSARELKCSERFNDYDLKEKDSYPLKRPIKPGKSFNLNIYFHNESDYSVRLNNIVLFNRTFTLPHWAIQYIRIDGDLVTGNTTISIESQTKNAEKKRVKQ
;
A
#
# COMPACT_ATOMS: atom_id res chain seq x y z
N MET A 1 21.82 6.15 39.60
CA MET A 1 22.07 4.84 40.25
C MET A 1 23.42 4.90 40.95
N LEU A 2 23.50 4.41 42.18
CA LEU A 2 24.74 4.30 42.96
C LEU A 2 24.94 2.82 43.32
N ILE A 3 26.08 2.23 42.97
CA ILE A 3 26.44 0.86 43.33
C ILE A 3 27.58 0.94 44.32
N CYS A 4 27.37 0.44 45.54
CA CYS A 4 28.38 0.38 46.59
C CYS A 4 28.85 -1.07 46.76
N TYR A 5 30.17 -1.25 46.91
CA TYR A 5 30.80 -2.56 47.06
C TYR A 5 32.03 -2.50 47.98
N PRO A 6 32.42 -3.62 48.61
CA PRO A 6 33.66 -3.68 49.38
C PRO A 6 34.87 -3.82 48.45
N GLY A 7 35.77 -2.84 48.44
CA GLY A 7 36.97 -2.87 47.59
C GLY A 7 37.86 -4.08 47.88
N ALA A 8 38.35 -4.75 46.83
CA ALA A 8 39.27 -5.88 46.96
C ALA A 8 40.71 -5.41 47.23
N LEU A 9 41.05 -4.19 46.81
CA LEU A 9 42.39 -3.60 46.91
C LEU A 9 42.56 -2.65 48.12
N ASP A 10 41.64 -2.70 49.07
CA ASP A 10 41.67 -1.84 50.27
C ASP A 10 42.75 -2.27 51.28
N ALA A 11 43.34 -1.26 51.93
CA ALA A 11 44.53 -1.33 52.78
C ALA A 11 44.28 -1.95 54.16
N GLU A 12 43.06 -1.89 54.70
CA GLU A 12 42.77 -2.28 56.09
C GLU A 12 42.09 -3.66 56.21
N GLN A 13 41.51 -4.16 55.12
CA GLN A 13 40.65 -5.34 55.12
C GLN A 13 41.32 -6.63 54.65
N SER A 14 42.45 -6.52 53.94
CA SER A 14 43.07 -7.63 53.24
C SER A 14 44.11 -8.35 54.10
N LYS A 15 43.65 -8.97 55.20
CA LYS A 15 44.25 -10.26 55.57
C LYS A 15 43.74 -11.24 54.52
N PHE A 16 44.48 -11.39 53.42
CA PHE A 16 44.21 -12.46 52.47
C PHE A 16 44.18 -13.79 53.23
N SER A 17 43.36 -14.75 52.80
CA SER A 17 43.18 -16.04 53.48
C SER A 17 44.44 -16.94 53.54
N PHE A 18 45.61 -16.41 53.17
CA PHE A 18 46.94 -17.01 53.30
C PHE A 18 47.97 -16.07 53.98
N GLY A 19 47.53 -15.00 54.67
CA GLY A 19 48.43 -14.04 55.31
C GLY A 19 49.14 -13.08 54.34
N MET A 20 48.79 -13.11 53.06
CA MET A 20 49.22 -12.07 52.12
C MET A 20 48.54 -10.76 52.52
N VAL A 21 49.24 -9.65 52.32
CA VAL A 21 48.73 -8.28 52.37
C VAL A 21 49.07 -7.71 51.00
N PRO A 22 48.17 -6.98 50.31
CA PRO A 22 48.52 -6.40 49.03
C PRO A 22 49.74 -5.53 49.29
N GLU A 23 50.81 -5.76 48.52
CA GLU A 23 52.01 -4.95 48.64
C GLU A 23 51.61 -3.48 48.57
N LYS A 24 52.38 -2.61 49.22
CA LYS A 24 52.09 -1.17 49.30
C LYS A 24 51.73 -0.57 47.93
N GLN A 25 52.27 -1.14 46.85
CA GLN A 25 51.98 -0.77 45.47
C GLN A 25 50.57 -1.05 44.95
N PHE A 26 49.74 -1.90 45.56
CA PHE A 26 48.39 -2.22 45.04
C PHE A 26 47.23 -1.64 45.85
N ARG A 27 47.51 -0.84 46.88
CA ARG A 27 46.47 -0.31 47.77
C ARG A 27 45.68 0.82 47.12
N VAL A 28 44.35 0.72 47.17
CA VAL A 28 43.40 1.73 46.67
C VAL A 28 42.58 2.27 47.84
N GLN A 29 42.34 3.59 47.86
CA GLN A 29 41.50 4.25 48.86
C GLN A 29 40.52 5.20 48.18
N ASN A 30 39.39 5.43 48.84
CA ASN A 30 38.47 6.50 48.46
C ASN A 30 39.17 7.87 48.51
N ILE A 31 38.85 8.74 47.56
CA ILE A 31 39.36 10.11 47.58
C ILE A 31 38.59 10.92 48.62
N ALA A 32 39.33 11.61 49.48
CA ALA A 32 38.76 12.51 50.47
C ALA A 32 37.87 13.57 49.81
N GLY A 33 36.64 13.72 50.30
CA GLY A 33 35.67 14.69 49.78
C GLY A 33 34.92 14.25 48.50
N ASN A 34 35.16 13.04 47.99
CA ASN A 34 34.40 12.51 46.86
C ASN A 34 32.95 12.17 47.27
N ASP A 35 31.96 12.78 46.61
CA ASP A 35 30.53 12.60 46.93
C ASP A 35 30.06 11.14 46.77
N VAL A 36 30.61 10.39 45.82
CA VAL A 36 30.29 8.97 45.64
C VAL A 36 30.78 8.14 46.83
N ALA A 37 31.99 8.44 47.33
CA ALA A 37 32.54 7.81 48.53
C ALA A 37 31.67 8.12 49.77
N THR A 38 31.34 9.40 49.98
CA THR A 38 30.51 9.86 51.10
C THR A 38 29.15 9.16 51.10
N LYS A 39 28.45 9.16 49.95
CA LYS A 39 27.14 8.51 49.82
C LYS A 39 27.20 7.00 50.05
N CYS A 40 28.25 6.32 49.58
CA CYS A 40 28.39 4.90 49.85
C CYS A 40 28.65 4.59 51.33
N ALA A 41 29.43 5.42 52.02
CA ALA A 41 29.63 5.30 53.45
C ALA A 41 28.32 5.54 54.24
N GLU A 42 27.54 6.57 53.87
CA GLU A 42 26.22 6.85 54.46
C GLU A 42 25.25 5.69 54.25
N MET A 43 25.17 5.17 53.02
CA MET A 43 24.30 4.06 52.68
C MET A 43 24.71 2.76 53.37
N HIS A 44 26.00 2.45 53.43
CA HIS A 44 26.52 1.31 54.17
C HIS A 44 26.16 1.40 55.65
N HIS A 45 26.36 2.58 56.26
CA HIS A 45 25.96 2.85 57.65
C HIS A 45 24.46 2.68 57.86
N GLY A 46 23.64 3.13 56.91
CA GLY A 46 22.19 2.96 56.92
C GLY A 46 21.78 1.48 56.92
N VAL A 47 22.35 0.67 56.02
CA VAL A 47 22.10 -0.77 55.94
C VAL A 47 22.54 -1.47 57.24
N CYS A 48 23.70 -1.11 57.77
CA CYS A 48 24.23 -1.69 59.01
C CYS A 48 23.46 -1.28 60.27
N LYS A 49 22.76 -0.14 60.26
CA LYS A 49 21.83 0.24 61.34
C LYS A 49 20.50 -0.51 61.28
N GLN A 50 20.04 -0.92 60.10
CA GLN A 50 18.74 -1.56 59.90
C GLN A 50 18.75 -3.08 60.17
N SER A 51 19.91 -3.73 60.34
CA SER A 51 20.04 -5.18 60.56
C SER A 51 19.74 -5.63 62.00
N HIS A 52 18.75 -5.03 62.65
CA HIS A 52 18.16 -5.56 63.89
C HIS A 52 17.01 -6.51 63.51
N ASP A 53 17.06 -7.76 63.99
CA ASP A 53 15.88 -8.64 63.96
C ASP A 53 14.74 -7.98 64.78
N LYS A 54 13.48 -8.30 64.45
CA LYS A 54 12.26 -7.92 65.20
C LYS A 54 12.32 -8.28 66.69
N LYS A 55 13.31 -9.06 67.13
CA LYS A 55 13.62 -9.42 68.53
C LYS A 55 14.75 -8.61 69.18
N GLY A 56 15.27 -7.57 68.54
CA GLY A 56 16.29 -6.67 69.10
C GLY A 56 17.71 -7.26 69.21
N LYS A 57 17.95 -8.49 68.76
CA LYS A 57 19.31 -9.04 68.66
C LYS A 57 20.06 -8.35 67.51
N LYS A 58 21.21 -7.75 67.82
CA LYS A 58 22.20 -7.31 66.81
C LYS A 58 22.60 -8.52 65.98
N MET A 59 22.07 -8.66 64.78
CA MET A 59 22.84 -9.33 63.75
C MET A 59 23.90 -8.31 63.34
N GLU A 60 25.10 -8.42 63.89
CA GLU A 60 26.26 -7.93 63.17
C GLU A 60 26.29 -8.73 61.87
N GLY A 61 25.66 -8.19 60.82
CA GLY A 61 25.80 -8.76 59.49
C GLY A 61 27.29 -8.92 59.25
N LYS A 62 27.74 -10.08 58.76
CA LYS A 62 29.17 -10.36 58.49
C LYS A 62 29.87 -9.25 57.67
N HIS A 63 29.09 -8.37 57.04
CA HIS A 63 29.46 -7.26 56.16
C HIS A 63 29.48 -5.87 56.84
N CYS A 64 29.12 -5.79 58.12
CA CYS A 64 29.11 -4.56 58.92
C CYS A 64 30.29 -4.46 59.89
N LYS A 65 31.35 -5.25 59.65
CA LYS A 65 32.59 -5.15 60.42
C LYS A 65 33.14 -3.72 60.33
N HIS A 66 33.46 -3.13 61.47
CA HIS A 66 34.13 -1.83 61.55
C HIS A 66 35.43 -1.84 60.72
N GLY A 67 35.61 -0.84 59.85
CA GLY A 67 36.83 -0.66 59.04
C GLY A 67 36.78 -1.18 57.61
N ALA A 68 35.60 -1.41 57.00
CA ALA A 68 35.49 -1.68 55.57
C ALA A 68 35.36 -0.38 54.78
N ASN A 69 36.32 -0.04 53.92
CA ASN A 69 36.10 1.03 52.96
C ASN A 69 35.22 0.50 51.82
N TRP A 70 34.02 1.06 51.74
CA TRP A 70 33.11 0.80 50.64
C TRP A 70 33.41 1.75 49.51
N HIS A 71 33.68 1.19 48.34
CA HIS A 71 33.85 1.93 47.11
C HIS A 71 32.49 2.07 46.42
N GLY A 72 32.40 3.03 45.51
CA GLY A 72 31.15 3.37 44.84
C GLY A 72 31.33 3.64 43.36
N ILE A 73 30.35 3.21 42.57
CA ILE A 73 30.15 3.62 41.18
C ILE A 73 28.83 4.37 41.12
N ARG A 74 28.86 5.60 40.62
CA ARG A 74 27.65 6.38 40.34
C ARG A 74 27.46 6.54 38.85
N LEU A 75 26.27 6.14 38.39
CA LEU A 75 25.77 6.40 37.06
C LEU A 75 24.63 7.42 37.13
N SER A 76 24.74 8.50 36.38
CA SER A 76 23.71 9.54 36.32
C SER A 76 23.49 10.04 34.90
N LYS A 77 22.23 10.42 34.61
CA LYS A 77 21.85 11.13 33.39
C LYS A 77 21.53 12.58 33.78
N PRO A 78 22.32 13.58 33.34
CA PRO A 78 22.01 14.99 33.60
C PRO A 78 20.69 15.39 32.95
N LYS A 79 19.96 16.34 33.55
CA LYS A 79 18.70 16.85 32.99
C LYS A 79 18.90 17.58 31.66
N ASP A 80 20.07 18.20 31.48
CA ASP A 80 20.33 19.15 30.39
C ASP A 80 21.04 18.53 29.17
N ALA A 81 21.19 17.19 29.13
CA ALA A 81 21.87 16.50 28.04
C ALA A 81 21.09 15.25 27.60
N GLU A 82 20.40 15.35 26.45
CA GLU A 82 19.46 14.33 25.98
C GLU A 82 20.07 12.91 25.91
N ASN A 83 21.36 12.78 25.58
CA ASN A 83 22.02 11.48 25.35
C ASN A 83 23.36 11.26 26.09
N LYS A 84 23.73 12.11 27.05
CA LYS A 84 25.01 11.98 27.77
C LYS A 84 24.83 11.32 29.13
N MET A 85 25.64 10.30 29.39
CA MET A 85 25.73 9.64 30.69
C MET A 85 27.00 10.07 31.42
N HIS A 86 26.87 10.22 32.73
CA HIS A 86 27.97 10.47 33.64
C HIS A 86 28.25 9.21 34.47
N LEU A 87 29.49 8.76 34.46
CA LEU A 87 30.03 7.70 35.29
C LEU A 87 31.08 8.30 36.23
N GLU A 88 30.92 8.07 37.52
CA GLU A 88 31.81 8.56 38.57
C GLU A 88 32.14 7.43 39.53
N MET A 89 33.34 7.47 40.10
CA MET A 89 33.82 6.44 41.03
C MET A 89 34.33 7.09 42.31
N SER A 90 34.32 6.33 43.41
CA SER A 90 34.72 6.85 44.74
C SER A 90 36.23 7.05 44.90
N PHE A 91 37.04 6.29 44.16
CA PHE A 91 38.50 6.30 44.23
C PHE A 91 39.18 7.21 43.18
N ILE A 92 38.40 7.88 42.32
CA ILE A 92 38.93 8.87 41.37
C ILE A 92 37.99 10.08 41.28
N ASN A 93 38.55 11.29 41.31
CA ASN A 93 37.77 12.54 41.21
C ASN A 93 37.62 12.94 39.75
N LYS A 94 37.09 12.02 38.94
CA LYS A 94 36.90 12.18 37.50
C LYS A 94 35.50 11.72 37.12
N THR A 95 34.82 12.54 36.32
CA THR A 95 33.53 12.22 35.73
C THR A 95 33.74 11.80 34.28
N TYR A 96 33.49 10.53 34.02
CA TYR A 96 33.52 9.94 32.69
C TYR A 96 32.22 10.26 31.96
N LYS A 97 32.33 10.86 30.79
CA LYS A 97 31.19 11.22 29.95
C LYS A 97 31.18 10.35 28.71
N PHE A 98 30.05 9.73 28.41
CA PHE A 98 29.86 8.95 27.19
C PHE A 98 28.47 9.19 26.63
N GLU A 99 28.35 9.06 25.31
CA GLU A 99 27.08 9.13 24.61
C GLU A 99 26.52 7.74 24.44
N LEU A 100 25.22 7.61 24.72
CA LEU A 100 24.47 6.41 24.49
C LEU A 100 23.63 6.63 23.24
N SER A 101 24.08 6.06 22.12
CA SER A 101 23.22 5.88 20.95
C SER A 101 22.07 4.90 21.27
N HIS A 102 22.24 4.04 22.26
CA HIS A 102 21.29 2.98 22.66
C HIS A 102 21.06 3.00 24.18
N LEU A 103 19.89 2.55 24.67
CA LEU A 103 19.56 2.58 26.11
C LEU A 103 20.30 1.53 26.97
N GLU A 104 21.17 0.70 26.38
CA GLU A 104 21.86 -0.39 27.05
C GLU A 104 23.39 -0.29 26.88
N PHE A 105 24.12 -0.63 27.94
CA PHE A 105 25.58 -0.75 27.94
C PHE A 105 26.02 -1.82 28.95
N VAL A 106 27.22 -2.37 28.74
CA VAL A 106 27.80 -3.42 29.57
C VAL A 106 29.16 -2.99 30.09
N PHE A 107 29.37 -3.14 31.40
CA PHE A 107 30.71 -3.15 31.98
C PHE A 107 31.30 -4.54 31.81
N GLU A 108 32.24 -4.68 30.89
CA GLU A 108 33.01 -5.91 30.75
C GLU A 108 34.26 -5.80 31.61
N PHE A 109 34.23 -6.47 32.77
CA PHE A 109 35.41 -6.58 33.61
C PHE A 109 36.45 -7.47 32.94
N GLY A 110 37.71 -7.05 33.00
CA GLY A 110 38.82 -7.77 32.39
C GLY A 110 38.94 -9.22 32.86
N ASN A 111 39.57 -10.06 32.04
CA ASN A 111 39.88 -11.45 32.31
C ASN A 111 41.39 -11.69 32.48
N LYS A 112 41.81 -12.95 32.61
CA LYS A 112 43.23 -13.31 32.81
C LYS A 112 44.14 -12.83 31.67
N GLN A 113 43.62 -12.72 30.45
CA GLN A 113 44.35 -12.30 29.26
C GLN A 113 44.34 -10.79 29.07
N ASN A 114 43.27 -10.12 29.51
CA ASN A 114 43.12 -8.67 29.43
C ASN A 114 42.47 -8.15 30.70
N LEU A 115 43.27 -7.59 31.62
CA LEU A 115 42.81 -7.11 32.93
C LEU A 115 42.02 -5.79 32.86
N VAL A 116 41.87 -5.21 31.67
CA VAL A 116 41.22 -3.90 31.47
C VAL A 116 39.71 -4.05 31.46
N THR A 117 39.03 -3.28 32.32
CA THR A 117 37.60 -3.05 32.21
C THR A 117 37.30 -2.17 30.99
N VAL A 118 36.33 -2.57 30.18
CA VAL A 118 35.82 -1.78 29.06
C VAL A 118 34.31 -1.57 29.17
N LEU A 119 33.85 -0.48 28.58
CA LEU A 119 32.43 -0.19 28.41
C LEU A 119 32.03 -0.61 26.99
N LYS A 120 30.99 -1.43 26.85
CA LYS A 120 30.49 -1.89 25.54
C LYS A 120 29.04 -1.49 25.30
N ASP A 121 28.69 -1.25 24.05
CA ASP A 121 27.30 -1.09 23.60
C ASP A 121 26.61 -2.47 23.43
N ARG A 122 25.32 -2.45 23.06
CA ARG A 122 24.52 -3.67 22.81
C ARG A 122 25.08 -4.56 21.70
N ASN A 123 25.82 -3.98 20.76
CA ASN A 123 26.43 -4.70 19.64
C ASN A 123 27.84 -5.23 19.99
N GLY A 124 28.31 -4.99 21.21
CA GLY A 124 29.63 -5.39 21.69
C GLY A 124 30.76 -4.44 21.29
N ASN A 125 30.46 -3.29 20.68
CA ASN A 125 31.47 -2.28 20.35
C ASN A 125 31.90 -1.53 21.61
N VAL A 126 33.18 -1.18 21.69
CA VAL A 126 33.72 -0.42 22.82
C VAL A 126 33.24 1.04 22.74
N ILE A 127 32.63 1.52 23.83
CA ILE A 127 32.20 2.91 23.99
C ILE A 127 33.38 3.73 24.49
N ASN A 128 33.79 4.72 23.71
CA ASN A 128 34.83 5.66 24.11
C ASN A 128 34.26 6.77 24.99
N PHE A 129 35.03 7.19 26.00
CA PHE A 129 34.68 8.37 26.79
C PHE A 129 35.03 9.64 26.02
N LEU A 130 34.15 10.65 26.04
CA LEU A 130 34.30 11.92 25.32
C LEU A 130 35.54 12.71 25.77
N ASN A 131 36.02 12.48 26.99
CA ASN A 131 37.01 13.31 27.65
C ASN A 131 38.26 12.52 28.07
N ASP A 132 38.55 11.35 27.46
CA ASP A 132 39.61 10.49 28.00
C ASP A 132 40.33 9.56 27.03
N ASP A 133 41.67 9.62 27.05
CA ASP A 133 42.57 8.59 26.51
C ASP A 133 42.85 7.51 27.59
N GLU A 134 41.82 6.95 28.22
CA GLU A 134 41.95 6.00 29.35
C GLU A 134 42.86 4.81 29.06
N ASN A 135 42.87 4.38 27.80
CA ASN A 135 43.73 3.30 27.34
C ASN A 135 45.22 3.65 27.52
N ALA A 136 45.59 4.94 27.50
CA ALA A 136 46.95 5.39 27.74
C ALA A 136 47.38 5.22 29.21
N ILE A 137 46.50 5.45 30.19
CA ILE A 137 46.82 5.29 31.62
C ILE A 137 47.03 3.80 31.95
N GLY A 138 46.11 2.94 31.48
CA GLY A 138 46.25 1.49 31.63
C GLY A 138 47.50 0.94 30.93
N LYS A 139 47.78 1.39 29.70
CA LYS A 139 49.02 1.02 28.98
C LYS A 139 50.27 1.53 29.68
N ALA A 140 50.26 2.75 30.21
CA ALA A 140 51.39 3.32 30.93
C ALA A 140 51.69 2.55 32.21
N TYR A 141 50.66 2.11 32.94
CA TYR A 141 50.83 1.23 34.09
C TYR A 141 51.41 -0.12 33.69
N MET A 142 50.84 -0.78 32.66
CA MET A 142 51.29 -2.10 32.23
C MET A 142 52.72 -2.12 31.68
N ALA A 143 53.13 -1.06 30.99
CA ALA A 143 54.51 -0.88 30.50
C ALA A 143 55.53 -0.68 31.63
N ARG A 144 55.07 -0.18 32.77
CA ARG A 144 55.90 0.21 33.92
C ARG A 144 55.86 -0.79 35.07
N LYS A 145 54.94 -1.75 35.04
CA LYS A 145 54.77 -2.79 36.06
C LYS A 145 56.05 -3.61 36.30
N THR A 146 56.94 -3.72 35.32
CA THR A 146 58.23 -4.41 35.43
C THR A 146 59.22 -3.73 36.37
N ASP A 147 59.02 -2.46 36.71
CA ASP A 147 60.01 -1.65 37.43
C ASP A 147 59.87 -1.76 38.97
N ASN A 148 59.01 -2.67 39.48
CA ASN A 148 58.78 -3.05 40.90
C ASN A 148 58.55 -1.90 41.92
N ALA A 149 58.56 -0.63 41.51
CA ALA A 149 58.49 0.54 42.40
C ALA A 149 57.23 1.39 42.21
N ILE A 150 56.28 0.93 41.40
CA ILE A 150 55.22 1.78 40.88
C ILE A 150 53.88 1.50 41.55
N LEU A 151 53.43 2.47 42.35
CA LEU A 151 52.17 2.42 43.08
C LEU A 151 50.99 2.53 42.09
N LEU A 152 50.06 1.57 42.12
CA LEU A 152 48.81 1.53 41.37
C LEU A 152 47.94 2.78 41.64
N SER A 153 48.02 3.35 42.84
CA SER A 153 47.36 4.61 43.20
C SER A 153 47.71 5.78 42.27
N ASN A 154 48.83 5.69 41.55
CA ASN A 154 49.25 6.72 40.59
C ASN A 154 48.62 6.55 39.20
N TYR A 155 47.91 5.45 38.95
CA TYR A 155 47.33 5.08 37.65
C TYR A 155 45.84 4.72 37.76
N LEU A 156 45.16 5.23 38.78
CA LEU A 156 43.73 4.95 38.99
C LEU A 156 42.90 5.40 37.79
N GLY A 157 41.92 4.58 37.41
CA GLY A 157 41.03 4.83 36.28
C GLY A 157 39.88 3.83 36.20
N PHE A 158 39.02 3.96 35.20
CA PHE A 158 37.93 3.03 34.97
C PHE A 158 38.45 1.66 34.52
N TRP A 159 39.53 1.62 33.74
CA TRP A 159 40.21 0.39 33.30
C TRP A 159 40.54 -0.60 34.42
N MET A 160 40.76 -0.16 35.65
CA MET A 160 41.13 -1.04 36.78
C MET A 160 39.94 -1.49 37.63
N LEU A 161 38.72 -1.08 37.29
CA LEU A 161 37.53 -1.36 38.09
C LEU A 161 37.31 -2.86 38.33
N GLY A 162 37.68 -3.72 37.37
CA GLY A 162 37.59 -5.17 37.51
C GLY A 162 38.55 -5.72 38.56
N LEU A 163 39.74 -5.13 38.72
CA LEU A 163 40.71 -5.52 39.75
C LEU A 163 40.25 -5.20 41.16
N ASP A 164 39.48 -4.11 41.31
CA ASP A 164 39.00 -3.64 42.60
C ASP A 164 37.64 -4.23 43.00
N ILE A 165 36.78 -4.54 42.02
CA ILE A 165 35.50 -5.22 42.25
C ILE A 165 35.67 -6.73 42.40
N LEU A 166 36.39 -7.38 41.48
CA LEU A 166 36.34 -8.84 41.41
C LEU A 166 37.04 -9.49 42.61
N PRO A 167 36.37 -10.46 43.27
CA PRO A 167 36.97 -11.16 44.39
C PRO A 167 38.21 -11.92 43.91
N MET A 168 39.34 -11.73 44.61
CA MET A 168 40.43 -12.70 44.53
C MET A 168 39.92 -14.06 45.06
N LEU A 169 40.42 -15.16 44.46
CA LEU A 169 40.06 -16.60 44.57
C LEU A 169 39.39 -17.15 45.85
N ASN A 170 39.44 -16.44 46.97
CA ASN A 170 39.01 -16.89 48.30
C ASN A 170 37.77 -16.14 48.86
N ARG A 171 37.16 -15.22 48.12
CA ARG A 171 35.83 -14.67 48.47
C ARG A 171 34.78 -15.41 47.64
N GLU A 172 34.08 -16.35 48.26
CA GLU A 172 33.01 -17.12 47.61
C GLU A 172 31.79 -16.24 47.24
N THR A 173 31.60 -15.11 47.94
CA THR A 173 30.47 -14.20 47.72
C THR A 173 30.90 -12.73 47.73
N MET A 174 30.43 -11.96 46.76
CA MET A 174 30.56 -10.50 46.68
C MET A 174 29.20 -9.84 46.95
N HIS A 175 29.18 -8.83 47.81
CA HIS A 175 27.96 -8.09 48.14
C HIS A 175 27.98 -6.73 47.47
N LEU A 176 26.93 -6.44 46.71
CA LEU A 176 26.76 -5.20 45.96
C LEU A 176 25.43 -4.58 46.40
N HIS A 177 25.47 -3.31 46.79
CA HIS A 177 24.28 -2.57 47.14
C HIS A 177 23.98 -1.52 46.07
N ALA A 178 22.86 -1.70 45.37
CA ALA A 178 22.40 -0.76 44.36
C ALA A 178 21.32 0.17 44.94
N PHE A 179 21.62 1.46 44.94
CA PHE A 179 20.75 2.53 45.39
C PHE A 179 20.29 3.39 44.21
N ARG A 180 19.04 3.85 44.26
CA ARG A 180 18.40 4.62 43.18
C ARG A 180 17.89 5.92 43.76
N ASP A 181 18.22 7.02 43.10
CA ASP A 181 17.75 8.35 43.44
C ASP A 181 16.60 8.70 42.48
N CYS A 182 15.37 8.50 42.98
CA CYS A 182 14.01 8.90 42.59
C CYS A 182 13.58 9.28 41.14
N GLY A 183 14.41 9.21 40.09
CA GLY A 183 14.07 9.85 38.80
C GLY A 183 13.55 8.94 37.68
N CYS A 184 14.17 7.78 37.44
CA CYS A 184 13.89 6.89 36.30
C CYS A 184 14.46 5.48 36.54
N GLU A 185 13.96 4.50 35.78
CA GLU A 185 14.32 3.10 35.94
C GLU A 185 15.63 2.71 35.20
N MET A 186 16.80 2.82 35.85
CA MET A 186 18.02 2.13 35.39
C MET A 186 18.04 0.68 35.85
N HIS A 187 17.96 -0.27 34.92
CA HIS A 187 18.11 -1.70 35.22
C HIS A 187 19.57 -2.12 35.15
N GLY A 188 19.96 -3.03 36.02
CA GLY A 188 21.30 -3.60 36.03
C GLY A 188 21.24 -5.08 36.38
N TRP A 189 22.05 -5.86 35.70
CA TRP A 189 22.20 -7.30 35.92
C TRP A 189 23.69 -7.62 36.01
N PHE A 190 24.02 -8.65 36.79
CA PHE A 190 25.36 -9.24 36.79
C PHE A 190 25.29 -10.52 35.97
N LEU A 191 26.12 -10.58 34.92
CA LEU A 191 26.24 -11.76 34.08
C LEU A 191 27.49 -12.52 34.47
N HIS A 192 27.40 -13.85 34.55
CA HIS A 192 28.59 -14.68 34.69
C HIS A 192 29.44 -14.64 33.41
N PRO A 193 30.77 -14.78 33.49
CA PRO A 193 31.63 -14.83 32.30
C PRO A 193 31.27 -15.92 31.28
N THR A 194 30.58 -16.97 31.74
CA THR A 194 30.08 -18.09 30.91
C THR A 194 28.73 -17.83 30.28
N GLU A 195 28.01 -16.80 30.73
CA GLU A 195 26.70 -16.42 30.20
C GLU A 195 26.88 -15.49 29.01
N ASN A 196 26.30 -15.87 27.87
CA ASN A 196 26.28 -14.97 26.72
C ASN A 196 25.27 -13.83 27.01
N PRO A 197 25.67 -12.55 26.98
CA PRO A 197 24.78 -11.41 27.20
C PRO A 197 23.53 -11.44 26.33
N GLU A 198 23.62 -11.89 25.08
CA GLU A 198 22.50 -11.98 24.15
C GLU A 198 21.51 -13.11 24.49
N LYS A 199 21.99 -14.18 25.13
CA LYS A 199 21.14 -15.30 25.57
C LYS A 199 20.54 -15.03 26.95
N ALA A 200 21.31 -14.44 27.85
CA ALA A 200 20.86 -14.04 29.18
C ALA A 200 19.80 -12.93 29.09
N SER A 201 19.99 -11.95 28.20
CA SER A 201 18.99 -10.89 27.97
C SER A 201 17.67 -11.41 27.40
N LYS A 202 17.68 -12.48 26.61
CA LYS A 202 16.43 -13.04 26.05
C LYS A 202 15.69 -13.95 27.05
N ALA A 203 16.41 -14.68 27.89
CA ALA A 203 15.82 -15.68 28.79
C ALA A 203 15.35 -15.10 30.14
N SER A 204 16.06 -14.12 30.73
CA SER A 204 15.67 -13.59 32.06
C SER A 204 14.74 -12.38 32.00
N PHE A 205 14.65 -11.68 30.88
CA PHE A 205 13.79 -10.49 30.72
C PHE A 205 12.30 -10.85 30.57
N ALA A 206 11.99 -12.07 30.11
CA ALA A 206 10.62 -12.48 29.83
C ALA A 206 9.79 -12.74 31.10
N ASP A 207 10.42 -13.20 32.19
CA ASP A 207 9.69 -13.75 33.35
C ASP A 207 9.64 -12.82 34.58
N ALA A 208 10.54 -11.84 34.67
CA ALA A 208 10.58 -10.89 35.79
C ALA A 208 10.54 -9.45 35.29
N LEU A 209 9.45 -9.07 34.63
CA LEU A 209 9.24 -7.69 34.18
C LEU A 209 9.08 -6.76 35.39
N PRO A 210 10.04 -5.87 35.66
CA PRO A 210 9.98 -4.96 36.80
C PRO A 210 8.88 -3.91 36.60
N ARG A 211 8.21 -3.55 37.70
CA ARG A 211 7.12 -2.57 37.70
C ARG A 211 7.67 -1.15 37.55
N ILE A 212 7.06 -0.38 36.65
CA ILE A 212 7.33 1.05 36.53
C ILE A 212 6.81 1.76 37.79
N PRO A 213 7.66 2.47 38.56
CA PRO A 213 7.21 3.19 39.74
C PRO A 213 6.24 4.33 39.38
N LYS A 214 5.15 4.49 40.15
CA LYS A 214 4.16 5.59 40.00
C LYS A 214 4.76 7.00 39.90
N ASN A 215 5.92 7.21 40.51
CA ASN A 215 6.55 8.53 40.63
C ASN A 215 7.44 8.89 39.43
N CYS A 216 7.59 8.02 38.43
CA CYS A 216 8.30 8.39 37.20
C CYS A 216 7.40 9.33 36.39
N GLN A 217 7.88 10.56 36.13
CA GLN A 217 7.20 11.48 35.22
C GLN A 217 7.07 10.81 33.85
N THR A 218 5.85 10.35 33.55
CA THR A 218 5.50 9.83 32.23
C THR A 218 5.51 10.97 31.24
N SER A 219 6.35 10.90 30.21
CA SER A 219 5.98 11.46 28.91
C SER A 219 7.06 11.17 27.89
N ALA A 220 6.78 10.24 27.00
CA ALA A 220 7.06 10.54 25.61
C ALA A 220 6.09 11.66 25.21
N ASN A 221 6.50 12.92 25.39
CA ASN A 221 5.81 14.07 24.80
C ASN A 221 6.56 14.36 23.51
N ASN A 222 6.05 13.84 22.40
CA ASN A 222 6.63 13.89 21.07
C ASN A 222 8.02 13.23 20.98
N SER A 223 8.21 12.07 21.64
CA SER A 223 9.47 11.34 21.47
C SER A 223 9.54 10.81 20.05
N GLN A 224 10.49 11.30 19.28
CA GLN A 224 10.76 10.83 17.93
C GLN A 224 11.80 9.73 17.97
N LEU A 225 11.44 8.56 17.47
CA LEU A 225 12.35 7.47 17.21
C LEU A 225 12.80 7.55 15.76
N THR A 226 14.11 7.62 15.54
CA THR A 226 14.68 7.53 14.20
C THR A 226 14.66 6.08 13.71
N ILE A 227 14.47 5.87 12.41
CA ILE A 227 14.53 4.54 11.82
C ILE A 227 15.93 4.32 11.26
N ASP A 228 16.63 3.29 11.74
CA ASP A 228 17.96 2.93 11.24
C ASP A 228 17.82 2.15 9.92
N GLY A 229 17.65 2.89 8.82
CA GLY A 229 17.55 2.35 7.46
C GLY A 229 16.25 2.73 6.75
N THR A 230 16.06 2.23 5.53
CA THR A 230 14.81 2.40 4.79
C THR A 230 13.98 1.13 4.91
N PRO A 231 12.74 1.20 5.45
CA PRO A 231 11.88 0.04 5.51
C PRO A 231 11.47 -0.37 4.09
N GLU A 232 11.85 -1.57 3.68
CA GLU A 232 11.57 -2.14 2.35
C GLU A 232 10.43 -3.18 2.42
N ILE A 233 9.86 -3.52 1.27
CA ILE A 233 8.86 -4.60 1.17
C ILE A 233 9.47 -5.92 1.70
N GLY A 234 8.74 -6.60 2.58
CA GLY A 234 9.20 -7.82 3.23
C GLY A 234 10.08 -7.59 4.47
N LYS A 235 10.35 -6.33 4.84
CA LYS A 235 10.92 -5.97 6.14
C LYS A 235 9.82 -5.53 7.10
N MET A 236 10.12 -5.64 8.39
CA MET A 236 9.22 -5.29 9.47
C MET A 236 9.84 -4.18 10.32
N LEU A 237 9.13 -3.07 10.46
CA LEU A 237 9.47 -2.00 11.38
C LEU A 237 8.90 -2.33 12.77
N ARG A 238 9.77 -2.48 13.76
CA ARG A 238 9.41 -2.80 15.14
C ARG A 238 9.59 -1.61 16.05
N VAL A 239 8.54 -1.31 16.81
CA VAL A 239 8.49 -0.26 17.82
C VAL A 239 8.10 -0.89 19.15
N GLN A 240 8.98 -0.78 20.16
CA GLN A 240 8.76 -1.35 21.48
C GLN A 240 8.78 -0.26 22.56
N PHE A 241 7.79 -0.33 23.46
CA PHE A 241 7.70 0.55 24.61
C PHE A 241 6.95 -0.11 25.76
N ARG A 242 7.12 0.43 26.97
CA ARG A 242 6.34 0.05 28.15
C ARG A 242 5.25 1.06 28.42
N ILE A 243 4.10 0.59 28.90
CA ILE A 243 2.96 1.44 29.26
C ILE A 243 2.99 1.73 30.76
N SER A 244 2.72 2.98 31.16
CA SER A 244 2.69 3.37 32.58
C SER A 244 1.59 2.65 33.39
N GLU A 245 1.63 2.79 34.71
CA GLU A 245 0.64 2.22 35.62
C GLU A 245 -0.76 2.85 35.45
N GLU A 246 -0.84 4.11 35.03
CA GLU A 246 -2.09 4.87 34.88
C GLU A 246 -2.13 5.57 33.50
N PRO A 247 -2.24 4.80 32.41
CA PRO A 247 -2.17 5.35 31.06
C PRO A 247 -3.51 5.94 30.64
N LYS A 248 -3.53 7.24 30.37
CA LYS A 248 -4.74 7.94 29.88
C LYS A 248 -4.91 7.79 28.37
N GLU A 249 -3.84 8.09 27.65
CA GLU A 249 -3.76 8.07 26.19
C GLU A 249 -2.35 7.68 25.75
N LEU A 250 -2.29 7.05 24.59
CA LEU A 250 -1.08 6.65 23.91
C LEU A 250 -1.29 6.82 22.41
N SER A 251 -0.35 7.42 21.69
CA SER A 251 -0.35 7.36 20.23
C SER A 251 1.02 7.04 19.63
N VAL A 252 0.98 6.26 18.56
CA VAL A 252 2.13 5.89 17.72
C VAL A 252 1.85 6.45 16.34
N ARG A 253 2.67 7.41 15.89
CA ARG A 253 2.54 8.01 14.56
C ARG A 253 3.73 7.65 13.68
N LEU A 254 3.45 7.30 12.45
CA LEU A 254 4.46 7.11 11.41
C LEU A 254 4.52 8.38 10.58
N LEU A 255 5.72 8.94 10.42
CA LEU A 255 5.98 10.14 9.62
C LEU A 255 6.93 9.79 8.48
N ASN A 256 6.71 10.41 7.32
CA ASN A 256 7.58 10.22 6.17
C ASN A 256 8.84 11.10 6.26
N LYS A 257 9.75 10.99 5.28
CA LYS A 257 11.00 11.81 5.20
C LYS A 257 10.76 13.33 5.18
N LYS A 258 9.58 13.80 4.76
CA LYS A 258 9.20 15.21 4.78
C LYS A 258 8.56 15.64 6.11
N GLY A 259 8.39 14.71 7.05
CA GLY A 259 7.66 14.92 8.29
C GLY A 259 6.13 14.91 8.10
N GLU A 260 5.64 14.50 6.92
CA GLU A 260 4.21 14.37 6.67
C GLU A 260 3.68 13.08 7.31
N PHE A 261 2.42 13.12 7.68
CA PHE A 261 1.75 12.06 8.40
C PHE A 261 1.43 10.87 7.49
N VAL A 262 1.73 9.65 7.96
CA VAL A 262 1.38 8.41 7.24
C VAL A 262 0.24 7.68 7.94
N MET A 263 0.34 7.50 9.26
CA MET A 263 -0.62 6.75 10.07
C MET A 263 -0.48 7.12 11.54
N GLU A 264 -1.60 7.16 12.27
CA GLU A 264 -1.63 7.14 13.73
C GLU A 264 -2.38 5.91 14.26
N ILE A 265 -1.80 5.28 15.28
CA ILE A 265 -2.49 4.36 16.16
C ILE A 265 -2.67 5.07 17.50
N ALA A 266 -3.90 5.49 17.80
CA ALA A 266 -4.25 6.10 19.08
C ALA A 266 -4.98 5.10 19.98
N MET A 267 -4.55 4.97 21.22
CA MET A 267 -5.15 4.11 22.23
C MET A 267 -5.55 4.95 23.43
N THR A 268 -6.81 4.83 23.82
CA THR A 268 -7.39 5.51 24.98
C THR A 268 -8.08 4.48 25.87
N GLU A 269 -8.53 4.91 27.05
CA GLU A 269 -9.43 4.13 27.90
C GLU A 269 -10.75 3.75 27.20
N ASN A 270 -11.13 4.45 26.13
CA ASN A 270 -12.37 4.20 25.39
C ASN A 270 -12.21 3.21 24.23
N GLY A 271 -10.98 2.97 23.76
CA GLY A 271 -10.71 2.05 22.65
C GLY A 271 -9.43 2.36 21.90
N THR A 272 -9.23 1.65 20.79
CA THR A 272 -8.11 1.85 19.85
C THR A 272 -8.67 2.41 18.54
N ARG A 273 -8.08 3.51 18.06
CA ARG A 273 -8.40 4.15 16.78
C ARG A 273 -7.18 4.10 15.87
N PHE A 274 -7.43 3.83 14.60
CA PHE A 274 -6.44 3.90 13.52
C PHE A 274 -6.84 5.07 12.61
N ARG A 275 -5.97 6.06 12.45
CA ARG A 275 -6.21 7.25 11.61
C ARG A 275 -5.23 7.27 10.44
N PRO A 276 -5.69 7.07 9.18
CA PRO A 276 -4.98 7.53 7.99
C PRO A 276 -5.10 9.05 7.82
N ASP A 277 -4.23 9.62 6.97
CA ASP A 277 -4.02 11.07 6.77
C ASP A 277 -5.30 11.87 6.44
N ASP A 278 -6.38 11.23 5.94
CA ASP A 278 -7.59 11.95 5.51
C ASP A 278 -8.94 11.21 5.68
N LEU A 279 -8.98 10.06 6.37
CA LEU A 279 -10.22 9.28 6.49
C LEU A 279 -10.49 8.83 7.93
N ASP A 280 -11.56 9.34 8.53
CA ASP A 280 -12.09 8.81 9.79
C ASP A 280 -12.58 7.37 9.56
N MET A 281 -11.70 6.40 9.85
CA MET A 281 -12.07 4.99 9.89
C MET A 281 -12.97 4.73 11.11
N PRO A 282 -14.05 3.93 10.96
CA PRO A 282 -14.91 3.59 12.08
C PRO A 282 -14.11 2.89 13.19
N ASN A 283 -14.38 3.25 14.45
CA ASN A 283 -13.74 2.63 15.61
C ASN A 283 -13.86 1.11 15.51
N LEU A 284 -12.77 0.38 15.73
CA LEU A 284 -12.83 -1.08 15.81
C LEU A 284 -13.85 -1.47 16.89
N PRO A 285 -14.79 -2.39 16.61
CA PRO A 285 -15.79 -2.80 17.58
C PRO A 285 -15.10 -3.30 18.84
N LYS A 286 -15.55 -2.81 20.01
CA LYS A 286 -15.09 -3.31 21.30
C LYS A 286 -15.30 -4.83 21.30
N ARG A 287 -14.22 -5.62 21.23
CA ARG A 287 -14.29 -7.06 21.56
C ARG A 287 -14.89 -7.16 22.97
N VAL A 288 -15.69 -8.19 23.21
CA VAL A 288 -16.54 -8.47 24.40
C VAL A 288 -15.75 -8.62 25.73
N SER A 289 -14.51 -8.13 25.82
CA SER A 289 -13.81 -8.02 27.10
C SER A 289 -14.01 -6.63 27.68
N ASN A 290 -14.27 -6.57 28.98
CA ASN A 290 -14.43 -5.33 29.74
C ASN A 290 -13.16 -4.45 29.80
N LYS A 291 -12.00 -4.93 29.33
CA LYS A 291 -10.73 -4.19 29.34
C LYS A 291 -10.28 -3.78 27.94
N THR A 292 -9.93 -2.51 27.75
CA THR A 292 -9.34 -2.01 26.50
C THR A 292 -7.94 -2.57 26.26
N LEU A 293 -7.44 -2.44 25.03
CA LEU A 293 -6.10 -2.90 24.69
C LEU A 293 -5.03 -2.23 25.58
N LEU A 294 -5.15 -0.92 25.82
CA LEU A 294 -4.29 -0.16 26.71
C LEU A 294 -4.30 -0.73 28.14
N GLN A 295 -5.49 -0.97 28.70
CA GLN A 295 -5.65 -1.52 30.05
C GLN A 295 -5.07 -2.93 30.22
N ARG A 296 -5.03 -3.75 29.16
CA ARG A 296 -4.45 -5.10 29.21
C ARG A 296 -2.93 -5.10 29.35
N TYR A 297 -2.29 -4.00 28.96
CA TYR A 297 -0.84 -3.84 28.88
C TYR A 297 -0.28 -2.80 29.85
N VAL A 298 -1.08 -2.32 30.81
CA VAL A 298 -0.60 -1.54 31.97
C VAL A 298 0.58 -2.25 32.63
N ASN A 299 1.70 -1.55 32.83
CA ASN A 299 2.96 -2.09 33.35
C ASN A 299 3.52 -3.28 32.56
N LYS A 300 3.21 -3.37 31.26
CA LYS A 300 3.74 -4.40 30.36
C LYS A 300 4.33 -3.76 29.11
N TYR A 301 5.10 -4.56 28.40
CA TYR A 301 5.57 -4.23 27.07
C TYR A 301 4.44 -4.28 26.04
N MET A 302 4.49 -3.29 25.16
CA MET A 302 3.72 -3.26 23.93
C MET A 302 4.69 -3.10 22.77
N GLN A 303 4.61 -4.04 21.85
CA GLN A 303 5.37 -4.08 20.61
C GLN A 303 4.40 -3.84 19.46
N PHE A 304 4.66 -2.84 18.64
CA PHE A 304 4.05 -2.70 17.33
C PHE A 304 5.03 -3.21 16.29
N ASP A 305 4.57 -4.17 15.51
CA ASP A 305 5.24 -4.58 14.28
C ASP A 305 4.43 -4.04 13.11
N PHE A 306 5.05 -3.20 12.29
CA PHE A 306 4.53 -2.75 11.01
C PHE A 306 5.22 -3.56 9.93
N VAL A 307 4.52 -4.53 9.36
CA VAL A 307 5.04 -5.33 8.26
C VAL A 307 4.69 -4.65 6.95
N LEU A 308 5.70 -4.31 6.15
CA LEU A 308 5.54 -3.60 4.90
C LEU A 308 5.28 -4.59 3.76
N TYR A 309 4.09 -4.52 3.19
CA TYR A 309 3.76 -5.15 1.91
C TYR A 309 3.71 -4.08 0.81
N ALA A 310 3.75 -4.52 -0.44
CA ALA A 310 3.70 -3.64 -1.61
C ALA A 310 2.57 -2.61 -1.56
N TYR A 311 1.41 -2.97 -1.00
CA TYR A 311 0.19 -2.16 -1.05
C TYR A 311 -0.47 -1.89 0.30
N PHE A 312 0.06 -2.42 1.41
CA PHE A 312 -0.52 -2.20 2.73
C PHE A 312 0.50 -2.47 3.85
N TYR A 313 0.20 -1.97 5.04
CA TYR A 313 0.88 -2.36 6.28
C TYR A 313 0.03 -3.37 7.03
N GLU A 314 0.63 -4.47 7.47
CA GLU A 314 0.02 -5.25 8.53
C GLU A 314 0.54 -4.73 9.87
N VAL A 315 -0.39 -4.32 10.73
CA VAL A 315 -0.06 -3.94 12.10
C VAL A 315 -0.28 -5.15 12.99
N ARG A 316 0.80 -5.59 13.65
CA ARG A 316 0.75 -6.58 14.73
C ARG A 316 1.03 -5.90 16.06
N VAL A 317 0.25 -6.25 17.07
CA VAL A 317 0.50 -5.83 18.45
C VAL A 317 0.92 -7.06 19.25
N ASN A 318 2.14 -7.03 19.79
CA ASN A 318 2.77 -8.17 20.45
C ASN A 318 2.67 -9.46 19.61
N ARG A 319 3.10 -9.36 18.33
CA ARG A 319 3.07 -10.42 17.31
C ARG A 319 1.69 -10.94 16.92
N ARG A 320 0.60 -10.42 17.49
CA ARG A 320 -0.76 -10.75 17.06
C ARG A 320 -1.20 -9.76 16.00
N LYS A 321 -1.63 -10.27 14.85
CA LYS A 321 -2.21 -9.48 13.77
C LYS A 321 -3.48 -8.76 14.21
N TYR A 322 -3.54 -7.46 13.98
CA TYR A 322 -4.70 -6.62 14.33
C TYR A 322 -5.44 -6.11 13.10
N VAL A 323 -4.73 -5.47 12.17
CA VAL A 323 -5.35 -4.81 11.02
C VAL A 323 -4.43 -4.83 9.82
N HIS A 324 -5.01 -4.91 8.63
CA HIS A 324 -4.36 -4.51 7.38
C HIS A 324 -4.75 -3.06 7.10
N PHE A 325 -3.77 -2.21 6.95
CA PHE A 325 -3.96 -0.81 6.70
C PHE A 325 -3.42 -0.45 5.32
N PHE A 326 -4.25 0.16 4.49
CA PHE A 326 -3.86 0.68 3.19
C PHE A 326 -3.52 2.18 3.38
N PRO A 327 -2.24 2.56 3.53
CA PRO A 327 -1.81 3.96 3.78
C PRO A 327 -1.98 4.89 2.58
N TRP A 328 -2.51 4.35 1.51
CA TRP A 328 -2.37 4.84 0.17
C TRP A 328 -3.53 5.79 -0.13
N HIS A 329 -3.22 7.02 -0.57
CA HIS A 329 -4.25 7.96 -1.04
C HIS A 329 -5.13 7.30 -2.10
N ALA A 330 -6.30 7.89 -2.35
CA ALA A 330 -7.25 7.42 -3.36
C ALA A 330 -6.64 7.23 -4.76
N ASN A 331 -5.40 7.66 -5.04
CA ASN A 331 -4.70 7.59 -6.32
C ASN A 331 -3.45 6.69 -6.32
N TRP A 332 -3.30 5.80 -5.34
CA TRP A 332 -2.06 5.05 -5.09
C TRP A 332 -1.53 4.17 -6.21
N TRP A 333 -2.41 3.72 -7.10
CA TRP A 333 -2.01 3.00 -8.32
C TRP A 333 -1.12 3.84 -9.25
N MET A 334 -1.09 5.17 -9.08
CA MET A 334 -0.18 6.06 -9.83
C MET A 334 1.24 6.14 -9.25
N HIS A 335 1.46 5.59 -8.05
CA HIS A 335 2.70 5.67 -7.29
C HIS A 335 3.25 4.28 -6.96
N GLU A 336 3.02 3.29 -7.85
CA GLU A 336 3.35 1.87 -7.63
C GLU A 336 4.84 1.61 -7.33
N SER A 337 5.73 2.54 -7.69
CA SER A 337 7.16 2.50 -7.38
C SER A 337 7.58 3.30 -6.13
N GLU A 338 6.70 4.12 -5.57
CA GLU A 338 7.02 4.98 -4.42
C GLU A 338 6.52 4.31 -3.14
N THR A 339 7.31 3.41 -2.56
CA THR A 339 7.04 2.94 -1.19
C THR A 339 6.97 4.16 -0.27
N VAL A 340 5.90 4.26 0.52
CA VAL A 340 5.74 5.35 1.49
C VAL A 340 6.98 5.41 2.38
N ASP A 341 7.70 6.53 2.25
CA ASP A 341 9.04 6.78 2.77
C ASP A 341 9.02 7.03 4.29
N ILE A 342 8.64 6.03 5.09
CA ILE A 342 8.61 6.16 6.56
C ILE A 342 10.04 6.41 7.06
N ALA A 343 10.23 7.52 7.77
CA ALA A 343 11.53 7.94 8.30
C ALA A 343 11.57 8.02 9.83
N THR A 344 10.43 8.33 10.45
CA THR A 344 10.37 8.63 11.88
C THR A 344 9.12 8.01 12.49
N VAL A 345 9.26 7.52 13.72
CA VAL A 345 8.12 7.10 14.55
C VAL A 345 7.97 8.09 15.71
N GLU A 346 6.86 8.79 15.80
CA GLU A 346 6.56 9.68 16.92
C GLU A 346 5.70 8.93 17.95
N LEU A 347 6.15 8.95 19.20
CA LEU A 347 5.47 8.35 20.33
C LEU A 347 4.95 9.44 21.27
N ASN A 348 3.67 9.31 21.65
CA ASN A 348 2.98 10.26 22.50
C ASN A 348 2.23 9.55 23.64
N GLY A 349 2.27 10.15 24.83
CA GLY A 349 1.43 9.76 25.97
C GLY A 349 2.19 9.05 27.11
N SER A 350 1.44 8.28 27.91
CA SER A 350 1.95 7.64 29.14
C SER A 350 2.73 6.35 28.87
N LEU A 351 3.83 6.46 28.12
CA LEU A 351 4.69 5.35 27.71
C LEU A 351 6.17 5.65 27.91
N PHE A 352 6.99 4.60 27.84
CA PHE A 352 8.44 4.66 27.92
C PHE A 352 9.05 3.85 26.76
N PRO A 353 9.65 4.51 25.74
CA PRO A 353 10.29 3.80 24.63
C PRO A 353 11.48 2.97 25.12
N GLU A 354 11.67 1.80 24.53
CA GLU A 354 12.77 0.89 24.87
C GLU A 354 14.09 1.28 24.19
N SER A 355 14.03 2.10 23.15
CA SER A 355 15.16 2.58 22.37
C SER A 355 14.88 3.98 21.84
N GLY A 356 15.94 4.71 21.47
CA GLY A 356 15.83 5.96 20.70
C GLY A 356 15.59 5.74 19.20
N THR A 357 15.65 4.49 18.74
CA THR A 357 15.50 4.09 17.33
C THR A 357 14.44 3.01 17.18
N ALA A 358 13.73 2.98 16.06
CA ALA A 358 12.87 1.84 15.72
C ALA A 358 13.66 0.81 14.90
N GLU A 359 13.53 -0.47 15.23
CA GLU A 359 14.32 -1.54 14.63
C GLU A 359 13.70 -2.00 13.30
N ILE A 360 14.51 -2.12 12.25
CA ILE A 360 14.12 -2.84 11.03
C ILE A 360 14.60 -4.28 11.17
N ILE A 361 13.67 -5.23 11.05
CA ILE A 361 13.96 -6.66 11.17
C ILE A 361 13.59 -7.34 9.84
N GLU A 362 14.50 -8.18 9.34
CA GLU A 362 14.18 -9.07 8.22
C GLU A 362 13.11 -10.06 8.65
N GLU A 363 11.97 -10.07 7.97
CA GLU A 363 10.95 -11.07 8.23
C GLU A 363 11.43 -12.38 7.60
N THR A 364 11.95 -13.30 8.42
CA THR A 364 12.43 -14.62 7.98
C THR A 364 11.26 -15.42 7.40
N SER A 365 11.07 -15.31 6.09
CA SER A 365 9.87 -15.72 5.36
C SER A 365 9.81 -17.22 5.06
N GLU A 366 10.22 -18.11 5.98
CA GLU A 366 10.01 -19.56 5.77
C GLU A 366 8.52 -19.93 5.79
N GLN A 367 7.67 -19.10 6.41
CA GLN A 367 6.23 -19.34 6.52
C GLN A 367 5.40 -18.81 5.33
N TYR A 368 5.99 -18.01 4.43
CA TYR A 368 5.23 -17.20 3.46
C TYR A 368 5.26 -17.70 2.00
N ARG A 369 6.05 -18.73 1.66
CA ARG A 369 6.10 -19.22 0.28
C ARG A 369 4.82 -19.94 -0.19
N ASP A 370 3.96 -20.41 0.73
CA ASP A 370 2.76 -21.21 0.39
C ASP A 370 1.39 -20.53 0.70
N GLU A 371 1.38 -19.32 1.27
CA GLU A 371 0.17 -18.62 1.75
C GLU A 371 -0.25 -17.40 0.91
N LYS A 372 0.34 -17.16 -0.26
CA LYS A 372 0.20 -15.91 -1.03
C LYS A 372 -1.22 -15.48 -1.43
N SER A 373 -2.25 -16.30 -1.22
CA SER A 373 -3.60 -15.97 -1.70
C SER A 373 -4.71 -16.69 -0.95
N PHE A 374 -4.69 -16.63 0.38
CA PHE A 374 -5.82 -17.02 1.21
C PHE A 374 -6.68 -15.80 1.57
N LEU A 375 -7.99 -15.90 1.31
CA LEU A 375 -9.00 -14.93 1.72
C LEU A 375 -10.03 -15.60 2.62
N ASN A 376 -10.06 -15.17 3.89
CA ASN A 376 -11.18 -15.45 4.78
C ASN A 376 -12.24 -14.37 4.60
N LEU A 377 -13.45 -14.77 4.23
CA LEU A 377 -14.56 -13.85 3.95
C LEU A 377 -15.18 -13.29 5.24
N GLY A 378 -14.86 -13.86 6.41
CA GLY A 378 -15.39 -13.50 7.73
C GLY A 378 -16.85 -13.93 7.94
N MET A 379 -17.61 -14.07 6.85
CA MET A 379 -18.96 -14.63 6.80
C MET A 379 -19.13 -15.46 5.52
N PRO A 380 -19.97 -16.50 5.53
CA PRO A 380 -20.32 -17.24 4.32
C PRO A 380 -20.88 -16.36 3.22
N LEU A 381 -20.54 -16.65 1.97
CA LEU A 381 -21.18 -16.09 0.79
C LEU A 381 -22.67 -16.43 0.81
N LEU A 382 -23.49 -15.40 0.61
CA LEU A 382 -24.93 -15.51 0.43
C LEU A 382 -25.26 -15.58 -1.06
N ALA A 383 -26.38 -16.23 -1.42
CA ALA A 383 -26.89 -16.16 -2.79
C ALA A 383 -27.06 -14.69 -3.22
N GLY A 384 -26.72 -14.30 -4.43
CA GLY A 384 -26.62 -12.91 -4.90
C GLY A 384 -25.26 -12.24 -4.63
N GLU A 385 -24.42 -12.76 -3.73
CA GLU A 385 -23.07 -12.21 -3.58
C GLU A 385 -22.15 -12.71 -4.70
N SER A 386 -21.29 -11.81 -5.19
CA SER A 386 -20.22 -12.16 -6.13
C SER A 386 -18.84 -11.89 -5.55
N VAL A 387 -17.87 -12.72 -5.91
CA VAL A 387 -16.46 -12.52 -5.57
C VAL A 387 -15.68 -12.29 -6.84
N VAL A 388 -14.95 -11.18 -6.90
CA VAL A 388 -14.11 -10.84 -8.04
C VAL A 388 -12.64 -11.04 -7.66
N ILE A 389 -11.97 -11.95 -8.37
CA ILE A 389 -10.54 -12.23 -8.25
C ILE A 389 -9.85 -11.71 -9.50
N ARG A 390 -8.79 -10.92 -9.33
CA ARG A 390 -8.00 -10.38 -10.45
C ARG A 390 -6.55 -10.74 -10.25
N GLY A 391 -5.88 -11.15 -11.32
CA GLY A 391 -4.47 -11.47 -11.28
C GLY A 391 -3.90 -11.69 -12.66
N GLN A 392 -2.64 -12.10 -12.70
CA GLN A 392 -1.92 -12.52 -13.88
C GLN A 392 -1.27 -13.87 -13.63
N ILE A 393 -1.44 -14.76 -14.59
CA ILE A 393 -0.76 -16.05 -14.58
C ILE A 393 0.72 -15.80 -14.82
N ASP A 394 1.60 -16.38 -14.02
CA ASP A 394 3.04 -16.20 -14.19
C ASP A 394 3.49 -16.79 -15.54
N GLN A 395 4.55 -16.24 -16.14
CA GLN A 395 5.01 -16.64 -17.49
C GLN A 395 5.42 -18.12 -17.57
N ASN A 396 5.83 -18.71 -16.44
CA ASN A 396 6.26 -20.10 -16.34
C ASN A 396 5.27 -20.96 -15.56
N ALA A 397 4.02 -20.51 -15.44
CA ALA A 397 3.02 -21.19 -14.65
C ALA A 397 2.77 -22.60 -15.16
N LYS A 398 2.79 -23.58 -14.24
CA LYS A 398 2.41 -24.98 -14.51
C LYS A 398 0.96 -25.23 -14.15
N SER A 399 0.50 -24.63 -13.07
CA SER A 399 -0.90 -24.71 -12.68
C SER A 399 -1.31 -23.59 -11.75
N VAL A 400 -2.59 -23.25 -11.77
CA VAL A 400 -3.25 -22.36 -10.82
C VAL A 400 -4.52 -23.04 -10.33
N HIS A 401 -4.76 -22.99 -9.03
CA HIS A 401 -5.84 -23.68 -8.34
C HIS A 401 -6.65 -22.63 -7.58
N PHE A 402 -7.96 -22.63 -7.75
CA PHE A 402 -8.89 -21.81 -6.98
C PHE A 402 -9.78 -22.73 -6.16
N TYR A 403 -9.73 -22.59 -4.85
CA TYR A 403 -10.52 -23.36 -3.90
C TYR A 403 -11.59 -22.46 -3.29
N LEU A 404 -12.84 -22.91 -3.34
CA LEU A 404 -13.93 -22.42 -2.51
C LEU A 404 -14.10 -23.40 -1.35
N LEU A 405 -13.98 -22.92 -0.12
CA LEU A 405 -13.92 -23.76 1.07
C LEU A 405 -15.07 -23.41 2.02
N HIS A 406 -15.56 -24.41 2.75
CA HIS A 406 -16.49 -24.26 3.87
C HIS A 406 -15.82 -24.63 5.20
N ASN A 407 -15.90 -23.72 6.17
CA ASN A 407 -15.30 -23.76 7.51
C ASN A 407 -13.77 -23.83 7.47
N THR A 408 -13.12 -22.88 8.13
CA THR A 408 -11.64 -22.80 8.21
C THR A 408 -11.01 -24.05 8.83
N PHE A 409 -9.76 -24.28 8.47
CA PHE A 409 -8.92 -25.40 8.89
C PHE A 409 -8.50 -25.33 10.36
N ASP A 410 -8.87 -26.35 11.16
CA ASP A 410 -7.94 -26.92 12.12
C ASP A 410 -6.92 -27.74 11.31
N LYS A 411 -5.64 -27.71 11.71
CA LYS A 411 -4.38 -28.20 11.08
C LYS A 411 -4.34 -29.58 10.36
N ASN A 412 -5.47 -30.22 10.08
CA ASN A 412 -5.57 -31.51 9.44
C ASN A 412 -5.90 -31.37 7.95
N LYS A 413 -5.05 -31.92 7.05
CA LYS A 413 -5.24 -32.05 5.58
C LYS A 413 -6.57 -32.66 5.12
N TYR A 414 -7.43 -33.06 6.06
CA TYR A 414 -8.75 -33.63 5.86
C TYR A 414 -9.90 -32.75 6.39
N ILE A 415 -9.65 -31.56 6.96
CA ILE A 415 -10.69 -30.73 7.61
C ILE A 415 -10.75 -29.34 6.98
N GLY A 416 -11.58 -29.26 5.95
CA GLY A 416 -12.00 -28.08 5.22
C GLY A 416 -12.69 -28.62 3.97
N ASN A 417 -14.02 -28.61 3.94
CA ASN A 417 -14.73 -29.17 2.79
C ASN A 417 -14.47 -28.25 1.60
N VAL A 418 -13.66 -28.74 0.65
CA VAL A 418 -13.52 -28.11 -0.66
C VAL A 418 -14.88 -28.19 -1.32
N VAL A 419 -15.59 -27.06 -1.34
CA VAL A 419 -16.92 -26.93 -1.91
C VAL A 419 -16.83 -26.92 -3.43
N LEU A 420 -15.80 -26.25 -3.95
CA LEU A 420 -15.45 -26.26 -5.37
C LEU A 420 -13.94 -26.10 -5.52
N GLU A 421 -13.33 -26.98 -6.32
CA GLU A 421 -11.96 -26.84 -6.78
C GLU A 421 -11.97 -26.51 -8.28
N PHE A 422 -11.25 -25.45 -8.64
CA PHE A 422 -11.06 -25.05 -10.03
C PHE A 422 -9.57 -25.05 -10.34
N ILE A 423 -9.12 -26.05 -11.12
CA ILE A 423 -7.71 -26.24 -11.47
C ILE A 423 -7.50 -25.88 -12.93
N ILE A 424 -6.56 -24.97 -13.19
CA ILE A 424 -6.07 -24.64 -14.51
C ILE A 424 -4.65 -25.17 -14.62
N LYS A 425 -4.44 -26.17 -15.48
CA LYS A 425 -3.12 -26.71 -15.79
C LYS A 425 -2.63 -26.12 -17.11
N PHE A 426 -1.39 -25.65 -17.13
CA PHE A 426 -0.70 -25.20 -18.33
C PHE A 426 0.27 -26.29 -18.75
N LEU A 427 -0.09 -27.04 -19.80
CA LEU A 427 0.78 -28.07 -20.37
C LEU A 427 1.92 -27.40 -21.12
N ALA A 428 3.15 -27.84 -20.85
CA ALA A 428 4.38 -27.23 -21.40
C ALA A 428 4.60 -27.50 -22.89
N ASP A 429 3.80 -28.36 -23.52
CA ASP A 429 3.98 -28.76 -24.92
C ASP A 429 2.61 -28.88 -25.60
N ASP A 430 2.21 -27.85 -26.36
CA ASP A 430 1.10 -27.87 -27.32
C ASP A 430 1.53 -28.66 -28.59
N ARG A 431 2.19 -29.81 -28.40
CA ARG A 431 2.49 -30.75 -29.47
C ARG A 431 1.55 -31.94 -29.32
N ASN A 432 0.53 -31.93 -30.18
CA ASN A 432 -0.41 -33.01 -30.47
C ASN A 432 0.09 -34.40 -30.04
N GLU A 433 -0.45 -34.93 -28.95
CA GLU A 433 -0.60 -36.38 -28.79
C GLU A 433 -1.84 -36.64 -27.93
N ASP A 434 -2.93 -36.92 -28.65
CA ASP A 434 -4.21 -37.35 -28.12
C ASP A 434 -4.09 -38.85 -27.82
N ASN A 435 -3.69 -39.20 -26.60
CA ASN A 435 -3.77 -40.58 -26.09
C ASN A 435 -4.37 -40.53 -24.68
N GLY A 436 -5.69 -40.76 -24.64
CA GLY A 436 -6.47 -40.79 -23.41
C GLY A 436 -6.25 -42.08 -22.62
N GLU A 437 -6.07 -41.92 -21.31
CA GLU A 437 -6.47 -42.92 -20.33
C GLU A 437 -7.39 -42.25 -19.30
N ASN A 438 -8.57 -42.83 -19.16
CA ASN A 438 -9.67 -42.40 -18.29
C ASN A 438 -9.24 -42.37 -16.82
N SER A 439 -9.39 -41.20 -16.19
CA SER A 439 -9.60 -41.12 -14.74
C SER A 439 -10.98 -40.52 -14.50
N ASP A 440 -11.85 -41.24 -13.80
CA ASP A 440 -13.21 -40.82 -13.42
C ASP A 440 -13.19 -39.69 -12.36
N ASN A 441 -12.66 -38.51 -12.73
CA ASN A 441 -12.81 -37.29 -11.95
C ASN A 441 -13.89 -36.40 -12.57
N LEU A 442 -14.81 -35.93 -11.73
CA LEU A 442 -16.14 -35.40 -12.04
C LEU A 442 -16.19 -34.06 -12.84
N LEU A 443 -15.15 -33.68 -13.59
CA LEU A 443 -15.08 -32.41 -14.34
C LEU A 443 -14.34 -32.47 -15.70
N ASP A 444 -14.13 -33.65 -16.29
CA ASP A 444 -13.32 -33.82 -17.51
C ASP A 444 -13.95 -33.36 -18.85
N SER A 445 -15.05 -32.58 -18.82
CA SER A 445 -15.72 -32.14 -20.06
C SER A 445 -16.46 -30.82 -19.82
N PRO A 446 -15.82 -29.65 -20.03
CA PRO A 446 -15.68 -29.07 -21.38
C PRO A 446 -14.40 -28.25 -21.67
N PHE A 447 -13.35 -28.27 -20.83
CA PHE A 447 -12.15 -27.43 -21.00
C PHE A 447 -11.17 -27.95 -22.08
N LYS A 448 -11.62 -28.25 -23.29
CA LYS A 448 -10.72 -28.68 -24.39
C LYS A 448 -9.90 -27.54 -25.02
N LYS A 449 -10.11 -26.27 -24.63
CA LYS A 449 -9.26 -25.14 -25.03
C LYS A 449 -8.84 -24.34 -23.80
N ALA A 450 -7.53 -24.21 -23.59
CA ALA A 450 -6.96 -23.41 -22.51
C ALA A 450 -7.39 -21.94 -22.64
N LEU A 451 -8.32 -21.51 -21.77
CA LEU A 451 -8.85 -20.14 -21.72
C LEU A 451 -7.83 -19.12 -21.21
N LEU A 452 -6.89 -19.56 -20.38
CA LEU A 452 -5.77 -18.77 -19.87
C LEU A 452 -4.45 -19.30 -20.44
N ARG A 453 -3.49 -18.39 -20.58
CA ARG A 453 -2.10 -18.74 -20.89
C ARG A 453 -1.14 -18.17 -19.85
N PRO A 454 0.04 -18.78 -19.66
CA PRO A 454 1.11 -18.17 -18.89
C PRO A 454 1.40 -16.74 -19.38
N GLY A 455 1.52 -15.80 -18.44
CA GLY A 455 1.69 -14.37 -18.71
C GLY A 455 0.41 -13.57 -18.95
N GLU A 456 -0.77 -14.20 -19.01
CA GLU A 456 -2.03 -13.52 -19.31
C GLU A 456 -2.72 -12.98 -18.04
N PRO A 457 -3.19 -11.71 -18.02
CA PRO A 457 -4.05 -11.20 -16.96
C PRO A 457 -5.47 -11.75 -17.08
N PHE A 458 -6.15 -11.91 -15.95
CA PHE A 458 -7.51 -12.42 -15.88
C PHE A 458 -8.36 -11.71 -14.81
N GLU A 459 -9.67 -11.76 -15.01
CA GLU A 459 -10.67 -11.47 -13.99
C GLU A 459 -11.61 -12.67 -13.87
N LEU A 460 -11.67 -13.26 -12.68
CA LEU A 460 -12.55 -14.38 -12.34
C LEU A 460 -13.66 -13.86 -11.43
N ARG A 461 -14.91 -13.99 -11.85
CA ARG A 461 -16.10 -13.65 -11.05
C ARG A 461 -16.81 -14.92 -10.61
N LEU A 462 -17.10 -15.03 -9.32
CA LEU A 462 -17.83 -16.14 -8.73
C LEU A 462 -19.15 -15.58 -8.19
N LEU A 463 -20.27 -15.80 -8.88
CA LEU A 463 -21.61 -15.37 -8.45
C LEU A 463 -22.35 -16.56 -7.84
N LEU A 464 -22.73 -16.47 -6.57
CA LEU A 464 -23.57 -17.50 -5.95
C LEU A 464 -25.04 -17.20 -6.27
N ARG A 465 -25.80 -18.14 -6.81
CA ARG A 465 -27.26 -18.02 -7.07
C ARG A 465 -28.04 -19.04 -6.25
N SER A 466 -29.30 -18.73 -5.96
CA SER A 466 -30.24 -19.70 -5.38
C SER A 466 -30.80 -20.60 -6.49
N GLU A 467 -30.96 -21.90 -6.24
CA GLU A 467 -31.54 -22.81 -7.25
C GLU A 467 -33.07 -22.68 -7.38
N ASN A 468 -33.75 -22.19 -6.33
CA ASN A 468 -35.21 -22.17 -6.24
C ASN A 468 -35.81 -20.78 -6.53
N GLU A 469 -35.39 -20.12 -7.61
CA GLU A 469 -35.99 -18.83 -8.03
C GLU A 469 -37.43 -18.98 -8.60
N GLY A 470 -38.04 -20.18 -8.54
CA GLY A 470 -39.43 -20.43 -8.92
C GLY A 470 -40.40 -20.45 -7.73
N ASN A 471 -41.08 -19.33 -7.48
CA ASN A 471 -42.36 -19.22 -6.73
C ASN A 471 -42.50 -20.00 -5.40
N SER A 472 -41.81 -19.61 -4.32
CA SER A 472 -42.40 -19.54 -2.97
C SER A 472 -41.42 -18.91 -1.96
N PHE A 473 -41.85 -17.89 -1.24
CA PHE A 473 -41.00 -17.04 -0.39
C PHE A 473 -40.56 -17.66 0.95
N ASN A 474 -40.88 -18.93 1.26
CA ASN A 474 -40.69 -19.50 2.61
C ASN A 474 -39.95 -20.84 2.70
N LYS A 475 -39.28 -21.31 1.64
CA LYS A 475 -38.38 -22.48 1.76
C LYS A 475 -36.94 -22.03 1.72
N ILE A 476 -36.19 -22.32 2.79
CA ILE A 476 -34.73 -22.22 2.83
C ILE A 476 -34.20 -23.00 1.62
N ALA A 477 -33.53 -22.31 0.68
CA ALA A 477 -32.98 -22.96 -0.50
C ALA A 477 -32.00 -24.04 -0.06
N THR A 478 -32.30 -25.30 -0.39
CA THR A 478 -31.50 -26.49 -0.03
C THR A 478 -30.31 -26.70 -0.96
N SER A 479 -30.11 -25.82 -1.93
CA SER A 479 -29.03 -25.89 -2.92
C SER A 479 -28.76 -24.49 -3.48
N SER A 480 -27.48 -24.20 -3.69
CA SER A 480 -27.01 -22.97 -4.33
C SER A 480 -26.25 -23.33 -5.60
N LYS A 481 -26.31 -22.50 -6.63
CA LYS A 481 -25.52 -22.65 -7.87
C LYS A 481 -24.40 -21.62 -7.87
N VAL A 482 -23.15 -22.03 -8.03
CA VAL A 482 -22.07 -21.07 -8.32
C VAL A 482 -21.97 -20.90 -9.82
N GLU A 483 -22.14 -19.67 -10.26
CA GLU A 483 -21.86 -19.21 -11.60
C GLU A 483 -20.43 -18.63 -11.63
N VAL A 484 -19.54 -19.24 -12.40
CA VAL A 484 -18.15 -18.77 -12.57
C VAL A 484 -18.04 -18.13 -13.93
N THR A 485 -17.74 -16.83 -13.94
CA THR A 485 -17.47 -16.09 -15.17
C THR A 485 -15.98 -15.76 -15.24
N LEU A 486 -15.28 -16.31 -16.22
CA LEU A 486 -13.87 -16.00 -16.46
C LEU A 486 -13.76 -15.01 -17.62
N PHE A 487 -13.09 -13.88 -17.37
CA PHE A 487 -12.76 -12.86 -18.36
C PHE A 487 -11.27 -12.90 -18.64
N THR A 488 -10.91 -13.07 -19.91
CA THR A 488 -9.52 -13.12 -20.40
C THR A 488 -9.35 -12.12 -21.55
N LEU A 489 -8.12 -11.88 -22.01
CA LEU A 489 -7.89 -10.90 -23.09
C LEU A 489 -8.47 -11.38 -24.43
N ARG A 490 -8.64 -12.70 -24.61
CA ARG A 490 -8.88 -13.31 -25.93
C ARG A 490 -10.28 -13.90 -26.13
N ALA A 491 -10.98 -14.25 -25.06
CA ALA A 491 -12.26 -14.93 -25.15
C ALA A 491 -13.42 -14.04 -24.67
N ASN A 492 -14.58 -14.19 -25.31
CA ASN A 492 -15.84 -13.77 -24.70
C ASN A 492 -15.97 -14.48 -23.34
N SER A 493 -16.56 -13.79 -22.36
CA SER A 493 -16.76 -14.35 -21.03
C SER A 493 -17.41 -15.74 -21.09
N GLU A 494 -16.73 -16.76 -20.58
CA GLU A 494 -17.35 -18.08 -20.43
C GLU A 494 -18.01 -18.18 -19.06
N VAL A 495 -19.23 -18.71 -19.05
CA VAL A 495 -20.07 -18.86 -17.87
C VAL A 495 -20.21 -20.34 -17.55
N PHE A 496 -19.63 -20.76 -16.44
CA PHE A 496 -19.82 -22.08 -15.85
C PHE A 496 -20.91 -22.00 -14.79
N LYS A 497 -21.74 -23.03 -14.69
CA LYS A 497 -22.72 -23.18 -13.61
C LYS A 497 -22.49 -24.52 -12.93
N HIS A 498 -22.29 -24.52 -11.62
CA HIS A 498 -22.13 -25.72 -10.83
C HIS A 498 -23.02 -25.70 -9.60
N VAL A 499 -23.70 -26.81 -9.36
CA VAL A 499 -24.65 -26.95 -8.25
C VAL A 499 -23.88 -27.36 -7.01
N LEU A 500 -23.92 -26.53 -5.99
CA LEU A 500 -23.37 -26.82 -4.67
C LEU A 500 -24.42 -27.46 -3.78
N GLN A 501 -24.06 -28.60 -3.20
CA GLN A 501 -24.84 -29.22 -2.14
C GLN A 501 -24.61 -28.48 -0.83
N ASN A 502 -25.61 -27.71 -0.37
CA ASN A 502 -25.82 -27.16 0.99
C ASN A 502 -24.63 -26.55 1.78
N ASN A 503 -23.48 -26.32 1.16
CA ASN A 503 -22.26 -25.90 1.84
C ASN A 503 -22.07 -24.39 1.74
N LYS A 504 -21.76 -23.77 2.89
CA LYS A 504 -21.51 -22.34 3.04
C LYS A 504 -20.07 -22.01 2.62
N ILE A 505 -19.86 -21.28 1.53
CA ILE A 505 -18.50 -20.87 1.15
C ILE A 505 -18.07 -19.68 2.02
N ASP A 506 -17.13 -19.85 2.92
CA ASP A 506 -16.63 -18.78 3.81
C ASP A 506 -15.15 -18.46 3.60
N ASN A 507 -14.45 -19.23 2.77
CA ASN A 507 -13.05 -19.00 2.45
C ASN A 507 -12.77 -19.24 0.97
N ILE A 508 -11.83 -18.46 0.43
CA ILE A 508 -11.33 -18.58 -0.95
C ILE A 508 -9.82 -18.70 -0.87
N ARG A 509 -9.25 -19.71 -1.52
CA ARG A 509 -7.81 -19.86 -1.65
C ARG A 509 -7.43 -19.93 -3.10
N VAL A 510 -6.47 -19.12 -3.53
CA VAL A 510 -5.77 -19.32 -4.80
C VAL A 510 -4.41 -19.94 -4.48
N LYS A 511 -3.97 -20.93 -5.25
CA LYS A 511 -2.65 -21.57 -5.13
C LYS A 511 -2.05 -21.73 -6.52
N GLY A 512 -0.72 -21.72 -6.60
CA GLY A 512 0.01 -21.96 -7.85
C GLY A 512 0.70 -20.71 -8.36
N ASP A 513 1.06 -20.73 -9.63
CA ASP A 513 1.94 -19.76 -10.26
C ASP A 513 1.12 -18.56 -10.79
N VAL A 514 0.62 -17.76 -9.85
CA VAL A 514 -0.24 -16.61 -10.11
C VAL A 514 0.09 -15.43 -9.22
N THR A 515 0.11 -14.24 -9.82
CA THR A 515 0.23 -12.96 -9.12
C THR A 515 -1.15 -12.30 -9.05
N LEU A 516 -1.73 -12.17 -7.85
CA LEU A 516 -3.01 -11.48 -7.68
C LEU A 516 -2.81 -9.96 -7.66
N PHE A 517 -3.59 -9.23 -8.45
CA PHE A 517 -3.57 -7.76 -8.49
C PHE A 517 -4.35 -7.13 -7.34
N THR A 518 -5.36 -7.84 -6.84
CA THR A 518 -6.21 -7.37 -5.74
C THR A 518 -6.59 -8.51 -4.84
N THR A 519 -6.71 -8.26 -3.54
CA THR A 519 -7.45 -9.15 -2.65
C THR A 519 -8.86 -9.35 -3.22
N PRO A 520 -9.39 -10.59 -3.26
CA PRO A 520 -10.70 -10.80 -3.84
C PRO A 520 -11.74 -9.96 -3.09
N LYS A 521 -12.52 -9.18 -3.84
CA LYS A 521 -13.55 -8.31 -3.26
C LYS A 521 -14.88 -9.03 -3.31
N ILE A 522 -15.53 -9.16 -2.16
CA ILE A 522 -16.94 -9.54 -2.09
C ILE A 522 -17.74 -8.31 -2.53
N LYS A 523 -18.43 -8.44 -3.64
CA LYS A 523 -19.49 -7.52 -4.04
C LYS A 523 -20.80 -8.15 -3.62
N ARG A 524 -21.44 -7.53 -2.62
CA ARG A 524 -22.83 -7.83 -2.34
C ARG A 524 -23.66 -7.20 -3.44
N GLU A 525 -24.19 -8.01 -4.35
CA GLU A 525 -25.37 -7.53 -5.05
C GLU A 525 -26.47 -7.47 -4.00
N PRO A 526 -27.10 -6.31 -3.77
CA PRO A 526 -28.12 -6.16 -2.73
C PRO A 526 -29.28 -7.14 -3.00
N LEU A 527 -29.30 -8.23 -2.23
CA LEU A 527 -30.30 -9.31 -2.18
C LEU A 527 -31.76 -8.85 -1.93
N HIS A 528 -31.98 -7.57 -1.69
CA HIS A 528 -33.30 -7.00 -1.42
C HIS A 528 -33.85 -6.09 -2.50
N ILE A 529 -33.21 -5.95 -3.65
CA ILE A 529 -33.88 -5.27 -4.75
C ILE A 529 -34.75 -6.29 -5.48
N LYS A 530 -36.05 -6.31 -5.11
CA LYS A 530 -37.16 -6.77 -5.96
C LYS A 530 -36.74 -6.67 -7.41
N GLU A 531 -36.70 -7.79 -8.14
CA GLU A 531 -36.62 -7.88 -9.61
C GLU A 531 -36.35 -6.52 -10.25
N LEU A 532 -35.11 -6.01 -10.15
CA LEU A 532 -34.86 -4.76 -10.85
C LEU A 532 -34.95 -5.11 -12.32
N ASN A 533 -35.96 -4.54 -12.95
CA ASN A 533 -36.21 -4.59 -14.38
C ASN A 533 -35.15 -3.74 -15.09
N TYR A 534 -33.88 -4.14 -14.97
CA TYR A 534 -32.78 -3.50 -15.67
C TYR A 534 -32.13 -4.43 -16.66
N ARG A 535 -31.69 -3.86 -17.79
CA ARG A 535 -30.92 -4.57 -18.80
C ARG A 535 -29.64 -3.79 -19.09
N VAL A 536 -28.53 -4.49 -19.15
CA VAL A 536 -27.23 -3.91 -19.49
C VAL A 536 -26.77 -4.46 -20.85
N ARG A 537 -26.22 -3.59 -21.68
CA ARG A 537 -25.51 -3.98 -22.91
C ARG A 537 -24.13 -3.35 -22.91
N VAL A 538 -23.11 -4.17 -23.18
CA VAL A 538 -21.75 -3.69 -23.42
C VAL A 538 -21.71 -2.99 -24.77
N ALA A 539 -21.30 -1.72 -24.78
CA ALA A 539 -20.94 -1.01 -25.99
C ALA A 539 -19.47 -1.36 -26.31
N ASN A 540 -19.26 -2.48 -26.99
CA ASN A 540 -17.95 -2.85 -27.54
C ASN A 540 -18.00 -2.85 -29.09
N PRO A 541 -17.22 -2.00 -29.77
CA PRO A 541 -16.31 -0.96 -29.25
C PRO A 541 -17.10 0.14 -28.53
N PRO A 542 -16.46 1.06 -27.78
CA PRO A 542 -17.14 2.20 -27.16
C PRO A 542 -17.97 3.02 -28.16
N LEU A 543 -18.88 3.84 -27.67
CA LEU A 543 -19.73 4.65 -28.54
C LEU A 543 -18.94 5.72 -29.28
N ALA A 544 -19.21 5.92 -30.56
CA ALA A 544 -18.55 6.95 -31.35
C ALA A 544 -19.58 7.77 -32.16
N ALA A 545 -19.14 8.92 -32.67
CA ALA A 545 -20.00 9.78 -33.46
C ALA A 545 -20.58 9.03 -34.67
N GLY A 546 -21.89 9.19 -34.89
CA GLY A 546 -22.68 8.47 -35.86
C GLY A 546 -23.42 7.25 -35.29
N ASP A 547 -23.00 6.68 -34.15
CA ASP A 547 -23.73 5.58 -33.53
C ASP A 547 -25.10 6.01 -33.01
N SER A 548 -26.08 5.10 -33.08
CA SER A 548 -27.39 5.26 -32.44
C SER A 548 -27.68 4.08 -31.52
N MET A 549 -28.02 4.38 -30.26
CA MET A 549 -28.51 3.40 -29.29
C MET A 549 -30.03 3.45 -29.25
N ILE A 550 -30.69 2.32 -29.54
CA ILE A 550 -32.13 2.20 -29.66
C ILE A 550 -32.66 1.33 -28.52
N PHE A 551 -33.63 1.84 -27.78
CA PHE A 551 -34.28 1.19 -26.65
C PHE A 551 -35.77 1.03 -26.96
N GLU A 552 -36.24 -0.21 -26.96
CA GLU A 552 -37.63 -0.55 -27.26
C GLU A 552 -38.20 -1.38 -26.10
N GLY A 553 -39.44 -1.14 -25.72
CA GLY A 553 -40.09 -1.91 -24.67
C GLY A 553 -41.52 -1.47 -24.42
N LYS A 554 -42.17 -2.06 -23.42
CA LYS A 554 -43.52 -1.69 -23.00
C LYS A 554 -43.52 -1.36 -21.52
N LEU A 555 -44.03 -0.20 -21.13
CA LEU A 555 -44.17 0.15 -19.72
C LEU A 555 -45.35 -0.60 -19.09
N LYS A 556 -45.27 -0.90 -17.80
CA LYS A 556 -46.42 -1.38 -17.02
C LYS A 556 -47.46 -0.26 -16.95
N LYS A 557 -48.74 -0.62 -16.79
CA LYS A 557 -49.84 0.37 -16.63
C LYS A 557 -49.65 1.26 -15.39
N ASN A 558 -48.99 0.75 -14.37
CA ASN A 558 -48.64 1.43 -13.13
C ASN A 558 -47.13 1.74 -13.07
N ALA A 559 -46.48 1.96 -14.22
CA ALA A 559 -45.09 2.33 -14.25
C ALA A 559 -44.89 3.68 -13.56
N THR A 560 -43.86 3.78 -12.73
CA THR A 560 -43.51 4.99 -11.98
C THR A 560 -42.28 5.69 -12.55
N TYR A 561 -41.37 4.96 -13.19
CA TYR A 561 -40.21 5.57 -13.85
C TYR A 561 -39.61 4.73 -14.98
N LEU A 562 -38.76 5.39 -15.77
CA LEU A 562 -37.89 4.83 -16.80
C LEU A 562 -36.56 5.58 -16.81
N SER A 563 -35.43 4.89 -16.62
CA SER A 563 -34.09 5.48 -16.69
C SER A 563 -33.21 4.80 -17.74
N ILE A 564 -32.42 5.57 -18.47
CA ILE A 564 -31.36 5.08 -19.36
C ILE A 564 -30.05 5.73 -18.94
N PHE A 565 -29.03 4.90 -18.74
CA PHE A 565 -27.69 5.29 -18.30
C PHE A 565 -26.65 4.90 -19.34
N PHE A 566 -25.76 5.83 -19.64
CA PHE A 566 -24.53 5.62 -20.38
C PHE A 566 -23.43 5.66 -19.32
N LEU A 567 -22.72 4.55 -19.13
CA LEU A 567 -21.80 4.32 -18.02
C LEU A 567 -20.37 4.11 -18.53
N HIS A 568 -19.39 4.49 -17.69
CA HIS A 568 -17.97 4.25 -17.89
C HIS A 568 -17.45 3.25 -16.86
N ASN A 569 -16.98 2.07 -17.30
CA ASN A 569 -16.23 1.08 -16.51
C ASN A 569 -16.90 0.49 -15.25
N THR A 570 -18.15 0.85 -14.94
CA THR A 570 -18.93 0.28 -13.82
C THR A 570 -20.34 -0.14 -14.27
N LEU A 571 -20.86 -1.21 -13.65
CA LEU A 571 -22.26 -1.64 -13.82
C LEU A 571 -23.20 -0.93 -12.86
N GLU A 572 -22.69 -0.49 -11.71
CA GLU A 572 -23.45 0.23 -10.71
C GLU A 572 -23.14 1.72 -10.85
N PRO A 573 -24.12 2.57 -11.21
CA PRO A 573 -23.98 3.99 -10.99
C PRO A 573 -23.92 4.20 -9.48
N LYS A 574 -22.72 4.20 -8.90
CA LYS A 574 -22.56 4.69 -7.53
C LYS A 574 -23.02 6.14 -7.52
N ASN A 575 -23.51 6.62 -6.39
CA ASN A 575 -23.77 8.06 -6.19
C ASN A 575 -22.51 8.92 -6.40
N ASN A 576 -21.35 8.31 -6.64
CA ASN A 576 -20.14 8.99 -7.06
C ASN A 576 -20.30 9.48 -8.50
N GLU A 577 -20.43 10.78 -8.60
CA GLU A 577 -20.88 11.58 -9.73
C GLU A 577 -20.05 11.40 -11.03
N ASN A 578 -18.90 10.73 -11.04
CA ASN A 578 -17.99 10.81 -12.19
C ASN A 578 -18.18 9.76 -13.28
N GLU A 579 -19.07 8.77 -13.11
CA GLU A 579 -19.08 7.57 -13.97
C GLU A 579 -20.22 7.52 -15.01
N ILE A 580 -21.03 8.59 -15.12
CA ILE A 580 -22.24 8.63 -15.96
C ILE A 580 -22.14 9.75 -17.02
N PRO A 581 -21.57 9.47 -18.21
CA PRO A 581 -21.55 10.40 -19.34
C PRO A 581 -22.91 11.01 -19.71
N PHE A 582 -23.98 10.21 -19.65
CA PHE A 582 -25.32 10.65 -20.03
C PHE A 582 -26.40 9.82 -19.32
N LYS A 583 -27.41 10.49 -18.76
CA LYS A 583 -28.58 9.88 -18.12
C LYS A 583 -29.86 10.54 -18.62
N ILE A 584 -30.83 9.71 -18.98
CA ILE A 584 -32.22 10.10 -19.21
C ILE A 584 -33.08 9.46 -18.13
N HIS A 585 -33.99 10.22 -17.54
CA HIS A 585 -34.93 9.73 -16.54
C HIS A 585 -36.32 10.27 -16.82
N PHE A 586 -37.31 9.39 -16.95
CA PHE A 586 -38.73 9.72 -17.04
C PHE A 586 -39.38 9.31 -15.73
N GLU A 587 -40.18 10.22 -15.18
CA GLU A 587 -41.01 9.98 -14.01
C GLU A 587 -42.48 10.05 -14.43
N PHE A 588 -43.24 9.04 -14.03
CA PHE A 588 -44.65 8.87 -14.34
C PHE A 588 -45.44 9.00 -13.03
N SER A 589 -46.22 10.06 -12.92
CA SER A 589 -47.08 10.32 -11.76
C SER A 589 -48.53 10.29 -12.19
N GLU A 590 -49.40 9.62 -11.42
CA GLU A 590 -50.86 9.68 -11.64
C GLU A 590 -51.43 11.09 -11.46
N ILE A 591 -50.71 11.96 -10.74
CA ILE A 591 -51.14 13.31 -10.38
C ILE A 591 -50.83 14.32 -11.49
N HIS A 592 -49.88 14.01 -12.38
CA HIS A 592 -49.49 14.89 -13.47
C HIS A 592 -49.89 14.25 -14.80
N GLU A 593 -50.80 14.91 -15.53
CA GLU A 593 -51.11 14.53 -16.92
C GLU A 593 -49.87 14.60 -17.85
N GLU A 594 -48.79 15.25 -17.38
CA GLU A 594 -47.52 15.38 -18.08
C GLU A 594 -46.43 14.51 -17.45
N ASN A 595 -45.75 13.72 -18.29
CA ASN A 595 -44.57 12.96 -17.89
C ASN A 595 -43.38 13.89 -17.72
N LEU A 596 -42.66 13.79 -16.59
CA LEU A 596 -41.48 14.61 -16.36
C LEU A 596 -40.25 13.91 -16.91
N MET A 597 -39.66 14.47 -17.97
CA MET A 597 -38.37 14.04 -18.50
C MET A 597 -37.24 14.88 -17.91
N TRP A 598 -36.26 14.19 -17.33
CA TRP A 598 -35.04 14.75 -16.78
C TRP A 598 -33.84 14.29 -17.59
N LEU A 599 -32.98 15.22 -17.95
CA LEU A 599 -31.69 14.94 -18.56
C LEU A 599 -30.59 15.35 -17.60
N SER A 600 -29.64 14.45 -17.38
CA SER A 600 -28.50 14.76 -16.53
C SER A 600 -27.22 14.18 -17.12
N SER A 601 -26.15 14.94 -16.96
CA SER A 601 -24.80 14.41 -16.82
C SER A 601 -24.29 15.05 -15.54
N ASN A 602 -23.59 14.26 -14.76
CA ASN A 602 -23.33 14.53 -13.35
C ASN A 602 -22.45 15.76 -13.06
N LEU A 603 -22.07 16.56 -14.06
CA LEU A 603 -21.34 17.82 -13.86
C LEU A 603 -22.25 19.03 -13.56
N THR A 604 -23.58 18.89 -13.53
CA THR A 604 -24.48 19.93 -12.98
C THR A 604 -25.62 19.32 -12.18
N LYS A 605 -26.18 20.10 -11.25
CA LYS A 605 -27.47 19.82 -10.61
C LYS A 605 -28.52 19.40 -11.65
N TRP A 606 -29.42 18.51 -11.25
CA TRP A 606 -30.60 18.11 -12.02
C TRP A 606 -31.29 19.33 -12.58
N GLY A 607 -31.37 19.43 -13.90
CA GLY A 607 -32.04 20.51 -14.60
C GLY A 607 -33.15 19.93 -15.45
N PHE A 608 -34.34 20.51 -15.35
CA PHE A 608 -35.34 20.30 -16.37
C PHE A 608 -34.81 20.86 -17.69
N PRO A 609 -34.73 20.07 -18.77
CA PRO A 609 -34.44 20.64 -20.06
C PRO A 609 -35.49 21.68 -20.38
N LYS A 610 -35.06 22.86 -20.85
CA LYS A 610 -35.99 23.86 -21.41
C LYS A 610 -36.44 23.36 -22.77
N LEU A 611 -37.51 22.57 -22.79
CA LEU A 611 -38.15 22.07 -24.01
C LEU A 611 -39.14 23.12 -24.52
N ASN A 612 -39.14 23.37 -25.82
CA ASN A 612 -40.23 24.10 -26.47
C ASN A 612 -41.50 23.22 -26.54
N ASP A 613 -42.65 23.80 -26.88
CA ASP A 613 -43.93 23.07 -26.83
C ASP A 613 -43.98 21.86 -27.78
N SER A 614 -43.31 21.92 -28.94
CA SER A 614 -43.19 20.77 -29.85
C SER A 614 -42.29 19.68 -29.27
N GLU A 615 -41.19 20.05 -28.62
CA GLU A 615 -40.26 19.12 -27.98
C GLU A 615 -40.90 18.46 -26.75
N LYS A 616 -41.72 19.20 -25.98
CA LYS A 616 -42.52 18.65 -24.88
C LYS A 616 -43.50 17.60 -25.40
N GLU A 617 -44.24 17.90 -26.46
CA GLU A 617 -45.18 16.95 -27.05
C GLU A 617 -44.47 15.68 -27.53
N ASN A 618 -43.35 15.83 -28.24
CA ASN A 618 -42.53 14.71 -28.71
C ASN A 618 -41.89 13.90 -27.57
N SER A 619 -41.74 14.49 -26.38
CA SER A 619 -41.13 13.82 -25.23
C SER A 619 -42.06 12.87 -24.46
N ARG A 620 -43.36 12.87 -24.79
CA ARG A 620 -44.39 12.15 -24.03
C ARG A 620 -44.31 10.63 -24.23
N ILE A 621 -44.17 9.91 -23.12
CA ILE A 621 -44.27 8.45 -23.03
C ILE A 621 -45.16 8.15 -21.83
N PHE A 622 -46.23 7.36 -22.00
CA PHE A 622 -47.17 7.08 -20.91
C PHE A 622 -46.98 5.68 -20.30
N ALA A 623 -47.34 5.54 -19.02
CA ALA A 623 -47.46 4.23 -18.40
C ALA A 623 -48.41 3.32 -19.21
N GLY A 624 -48.03 2.06 -19.41
CA GLY A 624 -48.77 1.10 -20.25
C GLY A 624 -48.47 1.17 -21.76
N GLN A 625 -47.79 2.21 -22.23
CA GLN A 625 -47.44 2.41 -23.64
C GLN A 625 -46.19 1.61 -24.03
N GLU A 626 -46.11 1.25 -25.32
CA GLU A 626 -44.85 0.84 -25.93
C GLU A 626 -44.00 2.08 -26.20
N PHE A 627 -42.70 2.02 -25.90
CA PHE A 627 -41.78 3.12 -26.13
C PHE A 627 -40.69 2.69 -27.14
N LYS A 628 -40.22 3.68 -27.91
CA LYS A 628 -39.03 3.56 -28.74
C LYS A 628 -38.19 4.81 -28.58
N ILE A 629 -37.06 4.69 -27.90
CA ILE A 629 -36.12 5.78 -27.65
C ILE A 629 -34.87 5.53 -28.47
N GLU A 630 -34.46 6.49 -29.30
CA GLU A 630 -33.21 6.46 -30.05
C GLU A 630 -32.32 7.61 -29.62
N ILE A 631 -31.09 7.29 -29.22
CA ILE A 631 -30.07 8.25 -28.82
C ILE A 631 -28.94 8.18 -29.85
N THR A 632 -28.88 9.19 -30.72
CA THR A 632 -27.85 9.30 -31.75
C THR A 632 -26.68 10.13 -31.22
N VAL A 633 -25.48 9.59 -31.30
CA VAL A 633 -24.25 10.25 -30.90
C VAL A 633 -23.77 11.12 -32.07
N LYS A 634 -23.73 12.45 -31.89
CA LYS A 634 -23.04 13.38 -32.80
C LYS A 634 -21.65 13.70 -32.27
N GLU A 635 -20.87 14.48 -33.00
CA GLU A 635 -19.51 14.86 -32.59
C GLU A 635 -19.49 15.71 -31.31
N ASP A 636 -20.51 16.55 -31.12
CA ASP A 636 -20.58 17.56 -30.06
C ASP A 636 -21.73 17.34 -29.06
N LYS A 637 -22.69 16.47 -29.38
CA LYS A 637 -23.90 16.23 -28.57
C LYS A 637 -24.51 14.84 -28.76
N PHE A 638 -25.40 14.45 -27.86
CA PHE A 638 -26.39 13.40 -28.08
C PHE A 638 -27.66 14.01 -28.65
N GLU A 639 -28.29 13.37 -29.63
CA GLU A 639 -29.63 13.71 -30.13
C GLU A 639 -30.61 12.62 -29.70
N LEU A 640 -31.67 13.04 -29.00
CA LEU A 640 -32.72 12.17 -28.48
C LEU A 640 -33.93 12.20 -29.40
N TYR A 641 -34.40 11.01 -29.79
CA TYR A 641 -35.62 10.79 -30.54
C TYR A 641 -36.53 9.84 -29.77
N ILE A 642 -37.82 10.15 -29.72
CA ILE A 642 -38.85 9.30 -29.11
C ILE A 642 -39.91 9.05 -30.18
N HIS A 643 -40.19 7.77 -30.44
CA HIS A 643 -41.07 7.34 -31.53
C HIS A 643 -40.69 7.91 -32.92
N GLY A 644 -39.41 8.19 -33.13
CA GLY A 644 -38.89 8.78 -34.37
C GLY A 644 -39.01 10.31 -34.45
N ALA A 645 -39.68 10.96 -33.49
CA ALA A 645 -39.73 12.41 -33.39
C ALA A 645 -38.54 12.94 -32.61
N TYR A 646 -37.93 14.03 -33.08
CA TYR A 646 -36.83 14.70 -32.38
C TYR A 646 -37.34 15.37 -31.10
N VAL A 647 -36.62 15.18 -30.00
CA VAL A 647 -36.98 15.73 -28.69
C VAL A 647 -36.01 16.81 -28.26
N ILE A 648 -34.71 16.52 -28.21
CA ILE A 648 -33.71 17.43 -27.66
C ILE A 648 -32.29 16.98 -28.01
N ASN A 649 -31.36 17.93 -27.98
CA ASN A 649 -29.94 17.65 -27.99
C ASN A 649 -29.29 17.89 -26.62
N TYR A 650 -28.30 17.07 -26.29
CA TYR A 650 -27.56 17.15 -25.05
C TYR A 650 -26.07 17.25 -25.37
N ALA A 651 -25.50 18.44 -25.21
CA ALA A 651 -24.07 18.66 -25.47
C ALA A 651 -23.21 17.69 -24.65
N HIS A 652 -22.19 17.10 -25.28
CA HIS A 652 -21.29 16.16 -24.62
C HIS A 652 -20.56 16.86 -23.49
N ARG A 653 -20.83 16.44 -22.26
CA ARG A 653 -20.03 16.86 -21.09
C ARG A 653 -18.86 15.93 -20.82
N VAL A 654 -19.01 14.69 -21.26
CA VAL A 654 -17.96 13.68 -21.30
C VAL A 654 -17.91 13.14 -22.73
N PRO A 655 -16.73 12.90 -23.32
CA PRO A 655 -16.65 12.38 -24.67
C PRO A 655 -17.39 11.05 -24.82
N PRO A 656 -18.19 10.83 -25.87
CA PRO A 656 -19.05 9.65 -25.99
C PRO A 656 -18.27 8.33 -26.03
N TRP A 657 -17.02 8.35 -26.47
CA TRP A 657 -16.15 7.18 -26.54
C TRP A 657 -15.69 6.64 -25.19
N VAL A 658 -15.93 7.35 -24.07
CA VAL A 658 -15.73 6.74 -22.76
C VAL A 658 -16.87 5.79 -22.39
N THR A 659 -18.04 5.90 -23.04
CA THR A 659 -19.19 5.04 -22.75
C THR A 659 -18.95 3.65 -23.33
N ASN A 660 -18.68 2.69 -22.44
CA ASN A 660 -18.53 1.27 -22.78
C ASN A 660 -19.68 0.40 -22.26
N LEU A 661 -20.59 0.97 -21.48
CA LEU A 661 -21.75 0.28 -20.91
C LEU A 661 -23.00 1.15 -21.09
N VAL A 662 -24.10 0.51 -21.48
CA VAL A 662 -25.41 1.15 -21.56
C VAL A 662 -26.40 0.32 -20.75
N ARG A 663 -27.13 0.96 -19.85
CA ARG A 663 -28.07 0.33 -18.92
C ARG A 663 -29.44 1.00 -19.02
N ILE A 664 -30.50 0.23 -19.07
CA ILE A 664 -31.89 0.70 -18.97
C ILE A 664 -32.51 0.12 -17.71
N GLU A 665 -33.30 0.91 -16.99
CA GLU A 665 -34.02 0.55 -15.76
C GLU A 665 -35.44 1.13 -15.83
N GLY A 666 -36.41 0.51 -15.18
CA GLY A 666 -37.76 1.07 -15.10
C GLY A 666 -38.84 0.01 -15.00
N ASP A 667 -40.09 0.45 -14.93
CA ASP A 667 -41.23 -0.46 -14.75
C ASP A 667 -41.75 -1.00 -16.09
N PHE A 668 -41.05 -1.98 -16.66
CA PHE A 668 -41.42 -2.58 -17.95
C PHE A 668 -42.26 -3.86 -17.82
N LYS A 669 -43.10 -4.11 -18.82
CA LYS A 669 -43.75 -5.39 -19.06
C LYS A 669 -42.86 -6.22 -20.01
N GLY A 670 -42.15 -7.18 -19.44
CA GLY A 670 -41.18 -8.02 -20.17
C GLY A 670 -39.80 -7.37 -20.29
N GLU A 671 -38.90 -8.00 -21.05
CA GLU A 671 -37.54 -7.50 -21.23
C GLU A 671 -37.47 -6.37 -22.28
N PRO A 672 -36.94 -5.17 -21.94
CA PRO A 672 -36.72 -4.13 -22.93
C PRO A 672 -35.60 -4.53 -23.89
N ARG A 673 -35.73 -4.26 -25.19
CA ARG A 673 -34.71 -4.51 -26.21
C ARG A 673 -33.76 -3.32 -26.31
N ILE A 674 -32.46 -3.57 -26.17
CA ILE A 674 -31.40 -2.59 -26.46
C ILE A 674 -30.73 -3.00 -27.76
N SER A 675 -30.69 -2.13 -28.75
CA SER A 675 -29.96 -2.33 -30.00
C SER A 675 -29.03 -1.16 -30.32
N ARG A 676 -28.00 -1.42 -31.12
CA ARG A 676 -27.05 -0.40 -31.59
C ARG A 676 -27.06 -0.41 -33.11
N LYS A 677 -27.31 0.74 -33.71
CA LYS A 677 -27.11 0.99 -35.14
C LYS A 677 -25.79 1.75 -35.26
N ARG A 678 -24.79 1.17 -35.91
CA ARG A 678 -23.54 1.90 -36.14
C ARG A 678 -23.73 2.94 -37.21
N GLY A 679 -23.19 4.14 -36.98
CA GLY A 679 -23.12 5.16 -38.00
C GLY A 679 -22.12 4.79 -39.09
N PRO A 680 -22.19 5.44 -40.26
CA PRO A 680 -21.28 5.21 -41.38
C PRO A 680 -19.80 5.61 -41.10
N ALA A 681 -19.43 6.03 -39.88
CA ALA A 681 -18.14 6.66 -39.59
C ALA A 681 -17.20 5.90 -38.61
N VAL A 682 -17.51 4.67 -38.19
CA VAL A 682 -16.61 3.90 -37.29
C VAL A 682 -16.09 2.66 -38.00
N ILE A 683 -15.10 2.89 -38.87
CA ILE A 683 -14.36 1.82 -39.55
C ILE A 683 -13.42 1.19 -38.53
N THR A 684 -13.80 0.02 -38.02
CA THR A 684 -12.96 -0.80 -37.13
C THR A 684 -12.04 -1.75 -37.92
N ASP A 685 -12.16 -1.74 -39.25
CA ASP A 685 -11.40 -2.58 -40.18
C ASP A 685 -11.18 -1.79 -41.48
N LEU A 686 -10.04 -1.09 -41.58
CA LEU A 686 -9.67 -0.24 -42.72
C LEU A 686 -9.50 -1.05 -44.03
N SER A 687 -9.39 -2.37 -43.94
CA SER A 687 -9.18 -3.24 -45.12
C SER A 687 -10.42 -3.40 -46.01
N LYS A 688 -11.61 -2.96 -45.54
CA LYS A 688 -12.89 -3.11 -46.26
C LYS A 688 -13.38 -1.85 -46.97
N LEU A 689 -12.54 -0.81 -47.07
CA LEU A 689 -12.89 0.42 -47.77
C LEU A 689 -12.62 0.26 -49.27
N ASP A 690 -13.66 0.04 -50.07
CA ASP A 690 -13.54 0.12 -51.53
C ASP A 690 -13.15 1.55 -51.94
N SER A 691 -12.19 1.63 -52.86
CA SER A 691 -11.37 2.81 -53.18
C SER A 691 -12.07 3.92 -53.99
N ALA A 692 -13.34 4.22 -53.70
CA ALA A 692 -14.11 5.22 -54.44
C ALA A 692 -14.63 6.37 -53.53
N ASN A 693 -13.86 7.46 -53.49
CA ASN A 693 -14.29 8.86 -53.26
C ASN A 693 -15.26 9.18 -52.08
N ALA A 694 -15.18 8.48 -50.95
CA ALA A 694 -15.86 8.92 -49.73
C ALA A 694 -15.01 9.95 -48.97
N ASN A 695 -15.39 11.23 -49.00
CA ASN A 695 -14.84 12.26 -48.10
C ASN A 695 -15.36 12.01 -46.67
N ILE A 696 -14.63 11.22 -45.89
CA ILE A 696 -14.87 11.11 -44.44
C ILE A 696 -14.41 12.42 -43.78
N SER A 697 -15.26 13.05 -42.96
CA SER A 697 -14.89 14.23 -42.17
C SER A 697 -14.02 13.82 -40.99
N LEU A 698 -12.85 14.45 -40.85
CA LEU A 698 -12.02 14.37 -39.65
C LEU A 698 -12.75 15.07 -38.48
N PRO A 699 -12.58 14.61 -37.23
CA PRO A 699 -11.45 13.84 -36.68
C PRO A 699 -11.52 12.30 -36.81
N ILE A 700 -10.37 11.64 -36.94
CA ILE A 700 -10.23 10.18 -36.76
C ILE A 700 -9.78 9.94 -35.32
N VAL A 701 -10.62 9.27 -34.52
CA VAL A 701 -10.25 8.83 -33.17
C VAL A 701 -10.14 7.32 -33.16
N LEU A 702 -8.94 6.82 -32.93
CA LEU A 702 -8.67 5.40 -32.70
C LEU A 702 -8.58 5.17 -31.20
N ALA A 703 -9.56 4.46 -30.66
CA ALA A 703 -9.47 3.90 -29.32
C ALA A 703 -8.65 2.62 -29.36
N PHE A 704 -7.59 2.56 -28.56
CA PHE A 704 -6.94 1.29 -28.29
C PHE A 704 -7.81 0.51 -27.32
N PRO A 705 -8.14 -0.76 -27.62
CA PRO A 705 -8.63 -1.64 -26.57
C PRO A 705 -7.64 -1.56 -25.41
N VAL A 706 -8.13 -1.66 -24.16
CA VAL A 706 -7.31 -1.74 -22.93
C VAL A 706 -6.24 -2.86 -23.00
N GLN A 707 -6.28 -3.68 -24.04
CA GLN A 707 -5.48 -4.87 -24.31
C GLN A 707 -4.27 -4.60 -25.27
N LEU A 708 -4.19 -3.43 -25.90
CA LEU A 708 -3.14 -3.00 -26.83
C LEU A 708 -2.35 -1.84 -26.22
N HIS A 709 -1.43 -2.18 -25.33
CA HIS A 709 -0.45 -1.23 -24.79
C HIS A 709 0.75 -1.14 -25.74
N PHE A 710 1.24 0.08 -25.98
CA PHE A 710 2.54 0.28 -26.62
C PHE A 710 3.62 -0.18 -25.66
N GLY A 711 4.39 -1.18 -26.09
CA GLY A 711 5.56 -1.69 -25.39
C GLY A 711 6.86 -1.14 -25.94
N ASN A 712 7.97 -1.47 -25.26
CA ASN A 712 9.30 -1.09 -25.72
C ASN A 712 9.62 -1.79 -27.06
N GLY A 713 10.00 -0.99 -28.05
CA GLY A 713 10.25 -1.44 -29.42
C GLY A 713 9.02 -1.41 -30.33
N ASP A 714 7.87 -0.92 -29.87
CA ASP A 714 6.71 -0.72 -30.75
C ASP A 714 6.90 0.51 -31.65
N LEU A 715 6.34 0.45 -32.85
CA LEU A 715 6.42 1.46 -33.89
C LEU A 715 5.01 1.77 -34.38
N LEU A 716 4.54 2.98 -34.12
CA LEU A 716 3.30 3.51 -34.69
C LEU A 716 3.59 4.21 -36.02
N ILE A 717 2.98 3.75 -37.09
CA ILE A 717 3.14 4.26 -38.45
C ILE A 717 1.82 4.89 -38.89
N ILE A 718 1.86 6.17 -39.24
CA ILE A 718 0.74 6.91 -39.82
C ILE A 718 1.16 7.36 -41.21
N ARG A 719 0.59 6.74 -42.24
CA ARG A 719 0.77 7.14 -43.64
C ARG A 719 -0.49 7.85 -44.11
N GLY A 720 -0.36 8.91 -44.89
CA GLY A 720 -1.51 9.61 -45.45
C GLY A 720 -1.11 10.49 -46.63
N VAL A 721 -2.10 10.98 -47.38
CA VAL A 721 -1.89 12.00 -48.43
C VAL A 721 -2.53 13.29 -47.93
N VAL A 722 -1.78 14.39 -47.96
CA VAL A 722 -2.32 15.69 -47.55
C VAL A 722 -3.32 16.16 -48.61
N ALA A 723 -4.51 16.61 -48.19
CA ALA A 723 -5.51 17.09 -49.13
C ALA A 723 -4.98 18.28 -49.94
N LYS A 724 -5.43 18.40 -51.20
CA LYS A 724 -5.17 19.61 -51.98
C LYS A 724 -5.93 20.75 -51.32
N ALA A 725 -5.21 21.70 -50.73
CA ALA A 725 -5.82 22.85 -50.09
C ALA A 725 -6.66 23.64 -51.11
N LYS A 726 -7.89 24.04 -50.74
CA LYS A 726 -8.73 24.93 -51.56
C LYS A 726 -8.26 26.40 -51.52
N SER A 727 -7.32 26.74 -50.64
CA SER A 727 -6.70 28.06 -50.51
C SER A 727 -5.33 27.92 -49.82
N ASP A 728 -4.38 28.84 -50.02
CA ASP A 728 -3.04 28.90 -49.40
C ASP A 728 -3.03 28.99 -47.85
N LYS A 729 -4.16 28.76 -47.18
CA LYS A 729 -4.21 28.66 -45.72
C LYS A 729 -3.42 27.44 -45.23
N ASN A 730 -2.78 27.61 -44.07
CA ASN A 730 -1.92 26.61 -43.44
C ASN A 730 -2.66 25.28 -43.27
N LEU A 731 -2.35 24.31 -44.11
CA LEU A 731 -2.70 22.91 -43.90
C LEU A 731 -2.10 22.47 -42.57
N THR A 732 -2.93 22.04 -41.63
CA THR A 732 -2.49 21.48 -40.35
C THR A 732 -2.93 20.03 -40.24
N ILE A 733 -2.01 19.16 -39.85
CA ILE A 733 -2.32 17.80 -39.39
C ILE A 733 -1.96 17.75 -37.92
N SER A 734 -2.88 17.35 -37.05
CA SER A 734 -2.60 17.17 -35.63
C SER A 734 -2.66 15.70 -35.28
N VAL A 735 -1.60 15.14 -34.69
CA VAL A 735 -1.62 13.78 -34.13
C VAL A 735 -1.51 13.91 -32.62
N ILE A 736 -2.53 13.42 -31.92
CA ILE A 736 -2.71 13.58 -30.49
C ILE A 736 -2.73 12.21 -29.82
N LEU A 737 -1.77 11.95 -28.92
CA LEU A 737 -1.74 10.76 -28.06
C LEU A 737 -2.38 11.10 -26.71
N LEU A 738 -3.35 10.31 -26.25
CA LEU A 738 -4.14 10.61 -25.04
C LEU A 738 -4.05 9.47 -24.01
N ASN A 739 -3.86 9.82 -22.73
CA ASN A 739 -3.96 8.92 -21.57
C ASN A 739 -5.13 9.39 -20.68
N GLY A 740 -5.95 8.45 -20.16
CA GLY A 740 -6.82 8.70 -19.01
C GLY A 740 -7.79 9.87 -19.21
N ALA A 741 -8.74 9.70 -20.12
CA ALA A 741 -9.71 10.72 -20.54
C ALA A 741 -10.43 11.48 -19.40
N LEU A 742 -10.62 10.84 -18.25
CA LEU A 742 -11.48 11.33 -17.18
C LEU A 742 -10.73 12.14 -16.10
N GLU A 743 -9.47 11.80 -15.80
CA GLU A 743 -8.73 12.45 -14.70
C GLU A 743 -8.39 13.91 -15.02
N THR A 744 -8.25 14.26 -16.29
CA THR A 744 -7.91 15.63 -16.73
C THR A 744 -9.06 16.63 -16.57
N TYR A 745 -10.30 16.14 -16.41
CA TYR A 745 -11.49 17.00 -16.29
C TYR A 745 -11.66 17.58 -14.87
N ARG A 746 -11.08 16.93 -13.84
CA ARG A 746 -11.18 17.34 -12.43
C ARG A 746 -10.50 18.69 -12.15
N THR A 747 -9.37 18.93 -12.80
CA THR A 747 -8.51 20.08 -12.50
C THR A 747 -9.03 21.36 -13.18
N VAL A 748 -9.65 21.22 -14.35
CA VAL A 748 -10.07 22.34 -15.20
C VAL A 748 -11.34 23.04 -14.69
N HIS A 749 -12.26 22.32 -14.04
CA HIS A 749 -13.58 22.87 -13.70
C HIS A 749 -13.57 23.89 -12.54
N SER A 750 -12.57 23.84 -11.65
CA SER A 750 -12.40 24.88 -10.61
C SER A 750 -11.97 26.25 -11.17
N SER A 751 -11.68 26.35 -12.47
CA SER A 751 -11.21 27.58 -13.13
C SER A 751 -12.15 28.18 -14.19
N ILE A 752 -13.30 27.55 -14.49
CA ILE A 752 -14.21 27.99 -15.57
C ILE A 752 -15.47 28.66 -15.02
N GLU A 753 -15.31 29.68 -14.17
CA GLU A 753 -16.42 30.64 -13.99
C GLU A 753 -16.32 31.86 -14.90
N HIS A 754 -15.18 32.25 -15.46
CA HIS A 754 -15.10 33.40 -16.36
C HIS A 754 -14.33 33.10 -17.67
N ASP A 755 -15.04 33.27 -18.79
CA ASP A 755 -14.59 33.60 -20.15
C ASP A 755 -14.54 32.53 -21.27
N LYS A 756 -14.95 32.97 -22.48
CA LYS A 756 -15.23 32.16 -23.68
C LYS A 756 -13.96 31.68 -24.37
N LYS A 757 -13.62 30.40 -24.26
CA LYS A 757 -12.89 29.57 -25.25
C LYS A 757 -12.97 28.10 -24.85
N VAL A 758 -13.48 27.24 -25.74
CA VAL A 758 -13.56 25.78 -25.52
C VAL A 758 -12.12 25.23 -25.41
N LYS A 759 -11.68 24.84 -24.20
CA LYS A 759 -10.38 24.20 -23.96
C LYS A 759 -10.39 22.76 -24.53
N LYS A 760 -9.33 22.36 -25.26
CA LYS A 760 -9.10 20.97 -25.74
C LYS A 760 -9.08 19.99 -24.55
N ILE A 761 -9.76 18.86 -24.69
CA ILE A 761 -10.13 17.88 -23.63
C ILE A 761 -9.24 16.62 -23.69
N GLY A 762 -8.68 16.22 -22.53
CA GLY A 762 -7.84 15.02 -22.31
C GLY A 762 -6.38 15.34 -21.93
N ARG A 763 -5.70 14.46 -21.16
CA ARG A 763 -4.26 14.60 -20.87
C ARG A 763 -3.51 14.26 -22.15
N VAL A 764 -3.20 15.32 -22.90
CA VAL A 764 -2.43 15.25 -24.14
C VAL A 764 -1.00 14.84 -23.78
N ILE A 765 -0.68 13.57 -24.03
CA ILE A 765 0.68 13.05 -23.86
C ILE A 765 1.58 13.71 -24.92
N LEU A 766 1.06 13.84 -26.15
CA LEU A 766 1.75 14.43 -27.28
C LEU A 766 0.74 15.07 -28.23
N ASP A 767 0.85 16.37 -28.53
CA ASP A 767 0.17 17.05 -29.66
C ASP A 767 1.24 17.46 -30.68
N MET A 768 1.21 16.85 -31.86
CA MET A 768 2.08 17.20 -32.98
C MET A 768 1.27 17.88 -34.07
N GLN A 769 1.53 19.16 -34.31
CA GLN A 769 0.90 19.93 -35.38
C GLN A 769 1.90 20.13 -36.54
N PHE A 770 1.61 19.49 -37.67
CA PHE A 770 2.38 19.63 -38.91
C PHE A 770 1.78 20.77 -39.73
N SER A 771 2.54 21.84 -39.98
CA SER A 771 2.20 22.83 -40.99
C SER A 771 3.05 22.67 -42.24
N ALA A 772 2.71 23.38 -43.31
CA ALA A 772 3.53 23.42 -44.53
C ALA A 772 4.96 23.93 -44.29
N ARG A 773 5.29 24.62 -43.18
CA ARG A 773 6.62 25.23 -42.98
C ARG A 773 7.34 24.74 -41.72
N GLU A 774 6.59 24.33 -40.71
CA GLU A 774 7.11 24.00 -39.39
C GLU A 774 6.33 22.86 -38.76
N LEU A 775 7.03 22.10 -37.91
CA LEU A 775 6.43 21.17 -36.97
C LEU A 775 6.41 21.81 -35.59
N LYS A 776 5.21 21.96 -35.02
CA LYS A 776 5.03 22.37 -33.63
C LYS A 776 4.74 21.15 -32.78
N CYS A 777 5.55 20.94 -31.75
CA CYS A 777 5.31 19.89 -30.77
C CYS A 777 5.05 20.51 -29.40
N SER A 778 3.95 20.09 -28.78
CA SER A 778 3.63 20.50 -27.43
C SER A 778 3.27 19.29 -26.58
N GLU A 779 3.87 19.20 -25.40
CA GLU A 779 3.51 18.25 -24.35
C GLU A 779 2.76 19.00 -23.24
N ARG A 780 1.70 18.41 -22.70
CA ARG A 780 0.87 19.05 -21.67
C ARG A 780 0.96 18.25 -20.37
N PHE A 781 1.70 18.80 -19.40
CA PHE A 781 1.85 18.22 -18.08
C PHE A 781 1.36 19.24 -17.04
N ASN A 782 0.12 19.06 -16.60
CA ASN A 782 -0.63 19.92 -15.66
C ASN A 782 -1.27 21.20 -16.26
N ASP A 783 -2.21 21.76 -15.51
CA ASP A 783 -3.23 22.74 -15.93
C ASP A 783 -2.74 24.16 -16.27
N TYR A 784 -1.42 24.36 -16.35
CA TYR A 784 -0.82 25.64 -16.75
C TYR A 784 -0.39 25.62 -18.24
N ASP A 785 -0.30 26.82 -18.80
CA ASP A 785 -0.22 27.11 -20.24
C ASP A 785 0.66 26.18 -21.09
N LEU A 786 0.21 25.97 -22.33
CA LEU A 786 1.04 25.45 -23.43
C LEU A 786 2.25 26.37 -23.61
N LYS A 787 3.34 26.09 -22.90
CA LYS A 787 4.65 26.56 -23.36
C LYS A 787 4.93 25.76 -24.62
N GLU A 788 4.78 26.41 -25.77
CA GLU A 788 5.32 25.94 -27.04
C GLU A 788 6.81 25.68 -26.81
N LYS A 789 7.18 24.42 -26.53
CA LYS A 789 8.52 24.09 -26.05
C LYS A 789 9.51 24.14 -27.20
N ASP A 790 9.10 23.69 -28.40
CA ASP A 790 9.97 23.66 -29.57
C ASP A 790 9.17 23.75 -30.89
N SER A 791 9.61 24.64 -31.80
CA SER A 791 9.24 24.61 -33.22
C SER A 791 10.44 24.07 -34.01
N TYR A 792 10.21 23.04 -34.81
CA TYR A 792 11.23 22.44 -35.66
C TYR A 792 10.97 22.80 -37.12
N PRO A 793 11.85 23.59 -37.78
CA PRO A 793 11.70 23.87 -39.20
C PRO A 793 11.89 22.59 -40.01
N LEU A 794 10.91 22.26 -40.84
CA LEU A 794 10.98 21.08 -41.70
C LEU A 794 11.91 21.38 -42.89
N LYS A 795 13.07 20.71 -42.96
CA LYS A 795 14.01 20.81 -44.11
C LYS A 795 13.33 20.53 -45.45
N ARG A 796 12.22 19.77 -45.44
CA ARG A 796 11.38 19.51 -46.60
C ARG A 796 9.91 19.70 -46.21
N PRO A 797 9.23 20.77 -46.68
CA PRO A 797 7.83 21.02 -46.36
C PRO A 797 6.93 19.92 -46.94
N ILE A 798 5.90 19.53 -46.18
CA ILE A 798 4.88 18.60 -46.70
C ILE A 798 4.04 19.36 -47.73
N LYS A 799 4.09 18.92 -48.99
CA LYS A 799 3.35 19.57 -50.08
C LYS A 799 1.93 19.00 -50.20
N PRO A 800 0.90 19.82 -50.47
CA PRO A 800 -0.45 19.33 -50.76
C PRO A 800 -0.42 18.25 -51.85
N GLY A 801 -1.21 17.18 -51.68
CA GLY A 801 -1.27 16.06 -52.61
C GLY A 801 -0.06 15.11 -52.59
N LYS A 802 0.91 15.30 -51.68
CA LYS A 802 1.99 14.34 -51.45
C LYS A 802 1.69 13.44 -50.26
N SER A 803 2.19 12.21 -50.32
CA SER A 803 2.17 11.28 -49.20
C SER A 803 3.14 11.70 -48.11
N PHE A 804 2.77 11.48 -46.86
CA PHE A 804 3.68 11.52 -45.72
C PHE A 804 3.67 10.17 -45.00
N ASN A 805 4.77 9.88 -44.31
CA ASN A 805 4.93 8.72 -43.44
C ASN A 805 5.47 9.20 -42.09
N LEU A 806 4.61 9.22 -41.08
CA LEU A 806 4.95 9.58 -39.71
C LEU A 806 5.14 8.31 -38.89
N ASN A 807 6.36 8.12 -38.39
CA ASN A 807 6.76 6.98 -37.58
C ASN A 807 7.05 7.45 -36.15
N ILE A 808 6.35 6.92 -35.16
CA ILE A 808 6.63 7.14 -33.73
C ILE A 808 7.19 5.84 -33.18
N TYR A 809 8.48 5.83 -32.87
CA TYR A 809 9.16 4.71 -32.26
C TYR A 809 9.10 4.87 -30.74
N PHE A 810 8.56 3.86 -30.06
CA PHE A 810 8.55 3.75 -28.61
C PHE A 810 9.76 2.92 -28.20
N HIS A 811 10.76 3.58 -27.61
CA HIS A 811 11.99 2.97 -27.09
C HIS A 811 11.75 2.46 -25.66
N ASN A 812 12.69 2.63 -24.72
CA ASN A 812 12.56 2.25 -23.29
C ASN A 812 11.24 2.76 -22.67
N GLU A 813 10.90 2.39 -21.42
CA GLU A 813 9.54 2.54 -20.84
C GLU A 813 8.85 3.91 -21.04
N SER A 814 9.62 4.98 -21.22
CA SER A 814 9.13 6.33 -21.51
C SER A 814 9.80 7.05 -22.70
N ASP A 815 10.76 6.48 -23.42
CA ASP A 815 11.47 7.18 -24.50
C ASP A 815 10.81 7.03 -25.88
N TYR A 816 10.68 8.08 -26.68
CA TYR A 816 10.16 7.98 -28.05
C TYR A 816 10.90 8.85 -29.05
N SER A 817 10.97 8.39 -30.30
CA SER A 817 11.48 9.20 -31.41
C SER A 817 10.46 9.31 -32.53
N VAL A 818 10.27 10.53 -33.03
CA VAL A 818 9.35 10.81 -34.14
C VAL A 818 10.15 11.01 -35.41
N ARG A 819 9.77 10.30 -36.47
CA ARG A 819 10.35 10.47 -37.81
C ARG A 819 9.26 10.81 -38.81
N LEU A 820 9.49 11.82 -39.63
CA LEU A 820 8.63 12.15 -40.77
C LEU A 820 9.37 11.87 -42.06
N ASN A 821 8.82 11.00 -42.91
CA ASN A 821 9.44 10.54 -44.16
C ASN A 821 10.88 10.04 -43.95
N ASN A 822 11.08 9.24 -42.90
CA ASN A 822 12.38 8.70 -42.44
C ASN A 822 13.39 9.73 -41.91
N ILE A 823 13.03 11.02 -41.84
CA ILE A 823 13.85 12.05 -41.22
C ILE A 823 13.50 12.09 -39.72
N VAL A 824 14.49 11.85 -38.85
CA VAL A 824 14.33 12.01 -37.40
C VAL A 824 14.04 13.48 -37.10
N LEU A 825 12.89 13.75 -36.50
CA LEU A 825 12.50 15.09 -36.10
C LEU A 825 13.07 15.39 -34.71
N PHE A 826 12.84 14.50 -33.75
CA PHE A 826 13.37 14.59 -32.39
C PHE A 826 13.32 13.24 -31.66
N ASN A 827 14.04 13.16 -30.55
CA ASN A 827 14.01 12.07 -29.56
C ASN A 827 13.70 12.69 -28.19
N ARG A 828 12.70 12.17 -27.48
CA ARG A 828 12.17 12.74 -26.24
C ARG A 828 11.81 11.62 -25.26
N THR A 829 11.90 11.92 -23.97
CA THR A 829 11.42 11.04 -22.90
C THR A 829 10.07 11.57 -22.41
N PHE A 830 9.01 10.78 -22.52
CA PHE A 830 7.75 11.04 -21.88
C PHE A 830 7.90 11.01 -20.36
N THR A 831 7.04 11.77 -19.68
CA THR A 831 6.80 11.62 -18.23
C THR A 831 5.87 10.45 -17.91
N LEU A 832 5.18 9.88 -18.90
CA LEU A 832 4.24 8.78 -18.74
C LEU A 832 4.69 7.58 -19.57
N PRO A 833 4.58 6.36 -19.06
CA PRO A 833 5.01 5.18 -19.78
C PRO A 833 4.13 4.91 -21.01
N HIS A 834 4.70 4.29 -22.04
CA HIS A 834 4.03 4.06 -23.33
C HIS A 834 2.71 3.29 -23.23
N TRP A 835 2.60 2.37 -22.27
CA TRP A 835 1.39 1.61 -22.03
C TRP A 835 0.19 2.49 -21.62
N ALA A 836 0.44 3.72 -21.17
CA ALA A 836 -0.60 4.64 -20.74
C ALA A 836 -1.32 5.34 -21.93
N ILE A 837 -0.83 5.21 -23.16
CA ILE A 837 -1.52 5.74 -24.35
C ILE A 837 -2.76 4.88 -24.63
N GLN A 838 -3.95 5.47 -24.50
CA GLN A 838 -5.23 4.78 -24.68
C GLN A 838 -5.95 5.17 -25.98
N TYR A 839 -5.67 6.36 -26.53
CA TYR A 839 -6.30 6.85 -27.75
C TYR A 839 -5.29 7.59 -28.62
N ILE A 840 -5.42 7.43 -29.94
CA ILE A 840 -4.83 8.32 -30.94
C ILE A 840 -5.96 9.11 -31.59
N ARG A 841 -5.83 10.43 -31.59
CA ARG A 841 -6.68 11.31 -32.37
C ARG A 841 -5.86 11.94 -33.47
N ILE A 842 -6.37 11.89 -34.70
CA ILE A 842 -5.79 12.57 -35.85
C ILE A 842 -6.81 13.60 -36.34
N ASP A 843 -6.41 14.86 -36.31
CA ASP A 843 -7.13 15.99 -36.89
C ASP A 843 -6.40 16.49 -38.14
N GLY A 844 -7.08 17.17 -39.06
CA GLY A 844 -6.43 17.93 -40.13
C GLY A 844 -7.09 17.83 -41.50
N ASP A 845 -6.31 18.11 -42.56
CA ASP A 845 -6.73 18.04 -43.96
C ASP A 845 -6.10 16.82 -44.66
N LEU A 846 -6.60 15.61 -44.40
CA LEU A 846 -6.12 14.37 -45.01
C LEU A 846 -7.05 13.85 -46.11
N VAL A 847 -6.48 13.27 -47.16
CA VAL A 847 -7.22 12.42 -48.10
C VAL A 847 -7.44 11.08 -47.41
N THR A 848 -8.64 10.90 -46.89
CA THR A 848 -9.00 9.81 -45.96
C THR A 848 -8.86 8.42 -46.56
N GLY A 849 -9.16 8.23 -47.86
CA GLY A 849 -9.00 6.94 -48.55
C GLY A 849 -7.56 6.43 -48.68
N ASN A 850 -6.55 7.30 -48.45
CA ASN A 850 -5.13 6.94 -48.54
C ASN A 850 -4.42 6.99 -47.18
N THR A 851 -5.17 7.14 -46.09
CA THR A 851 -4.58 7.21 -44.74
C THR A 851 -4.57 5.84 -44.10
N THR A 852 -3.39 5.29 -43.81
CA THR A 852 -3.22 4.01 -43.12
C THR A 852 -2.51 4.22 -41.79
N ILE A 853 -3.03 3.63 -40.73
CA ILE A 853 -2.42 3.63 -39.40
C ILE A 853 -2.08 2.17 -39.07
N SER A 854 -0.83 1.87 -38.78
CA SER A 854 -0.38 0.52 -38.43
C SER A 854 0.57 0.55 -37.24
N ILE A 855 0.58 -0.54 -36.46
CA ILE A 855 1.51 -0.71 -35.35
C ILE A 855 2.37 -1.93 -35.64
N GLU A 856 3.69 -1.75 -35.62
CA GLU A 856 4.67 -2.81 -35.80
C GLU A 856 5.43 -3.01 -34.48
N SER A 857 5.62 -4.25 -34.03
CA SER A 857 6.39 -4.53 -32.80
C SER A 857 7.75 -5.13 -33.17
N GLN A 858 8.85 -4.49 -32.76
CA GLN A 858 10.21 -4.94 -33.11
C GLN A 858 10.73 -6.14 -32.29
N THR A 859 9.95 -6.65 -31.34
CA THR A 859 10.37 -7.83 -30.58
C THR A 859 10.25 -9.10 -31.45
N LYS A 860 11.39 -9.70 -31.82
CA LYS A 860 11.49 -10.91 -32.69
C LYS A 860 10.64 -12.11 -32.21
N ASN A 861 10.26 -12.15 -30.93
CA ASN A 861 9.35 -13.18 -30.39
C ASN A 861 7.85 -12.84 -30.55
N ALA A 862 7.49 -11.58 -30.81
CA ALA A 862 6.12 -11.14 -31.11
C ALA A 862 5.80 -11.10 -32.62
N GLU A 863 6.83 -11.07 -33.48
CA GLU A 863 6.72 -11.04 -34.95
C GLU A 863 5.87 -12.19 -35.53
N LYS A 864 5.80 -13.36 -34.87
CA LYS A 864 4.95 -14.47 -35.31
C LYS A 864 3.46 -14.34 -34.95
N LYS A 865 3.04 -13.36 -34.14
CA LYS A 865 1.65 -13.25 -33.65
C LYS A 865 0.97 -11.90 -33.85
N ARG A 866 1.68 -10.83 -34.19
CA ARG A 866 1.11 -9.46 -34.29
C ARG A 866 1.04 -8.86 -35.69
N VAL A 867 1.53 -9.55 -36.73
CA VAL A 867 1.51 -8.98 -38.09
C VAL A 867 0.19 -9.29 -38.80
N LYS A 868 -0.81 -8.43 -38.55
CA LYS A 868 -1.99 -8.05 -39.38
C LYS A 868 -3.20 -7.74 -38.49
N GLN A 869 -3.23 -6.54 -37.91
CA GLN A 869 -4.46 -5.87 -37.47
C GLN A 869 -4.36 -4.39 -37.78
#